data_AF-A0A357KQ34-F1
#
_entry.id   AF-A0A357KQ34-F1
#
_cell.length_a   1.000
_cell.length_b   1.000
_cell.length_c   1.000
_cell.angle_alpha   90.00
_cell.angle_beta   90.00
_cell.angle_gamma   90.00
#
_symmetry.space_group_name_H-M   'P 1'
#
loop_
_entity.id
_entity.type
_entity.pdbx_description
1 polymer ?
#
loop_
_entity_poly.entity_id
_entity_poly.type
_entity_poly.pdbx_seq_one_letter_code
_entity_poly.pdbx_strand_id
1 'polypeptide(L)'
;MLYSSISYQVLVRCLSLEELLALPNQAFSGETNANLANVRMEAWQRSINQFGTEFFKEIATNYGSVRNIQRKLGTQPNCDLTHLIWYEDCQKLIEYLRRDDPATRWSTSLKLDGIPFCDVFAKIASFAQSKFESKYPSPDEQVDHKKIQDCTISYLYECLSEKLSLPVFQEFVRFRNAKKANRDVFDYAEFSDHMTEIGWENIFSSKPVTVRIIHNILEQWSNLVTSFLSRLSSDWADLCDCFLLGDKSPAELVKVEFGYSDQHCKGQSVAKLSFDCGRALLYKPRDLQIDVAWAKFVHWLSNEGFPNSLRVPRVLNCTGYGWVEFVAESDCASIDDVAAYFQSAGCWAALFHMFNTRDVHEENVIAAGRQFVPVDFEASLTAMESKHLFDSIEMEAVNRAWDRLEGTVNATGVIPTVQALDGNRVKQVGALQGGSDTELKQVIWQNIDRITIFPDLVPLAAKTASGLPKLEGKFVDLYDEKEAFIAGMRSTFGFLLSKPFELSKNTELFKEFERASVRRILRPTAFYALVLGRLNDPRQWTDGITWSVQLNFLDRLPGVSASVKLNAFLRAAEDRALLQGDVPWFAHDSKAKVINDGIGECLTEGALVSGLVLIDRRFASIDSLEVSWQLDLAELAVKAAQLEFGKEISYPSRKSTVSRDFSEDEAVKILVDESHRIFRLIAQHAETSERSASWIGITSQSGHRGGSVGQLGHSLYGGQGGISCFLACYAAQYDCDDARHLAYKAIAPVRSLLSASNLNHLVNGMGAGGLAGVAGVMYSLGFIGGFLGDDHLIEEALATAKALSRILLETTTSFDLISGQSGTILALSKLYSLSRNCESLELIEKIGNKGIWSRNFLASIEENGIEG
;
A
#
# COMPACT_ATOMS: atom_id res chain seq x y z
N MET A 1 -45.98 -15.30 -11.47
CA MET A 1 -45.60 -16.54 -10.78
C MET A 1 -44.18 -17.04 -11.13
N LEU A 2 -43.30 -16.24 -11.77
CA LEU A 2 -41.93 -16.65 -12.12
C LEU A 2 -40.89 -16.47 -10.99
N TYR A 3 -41.19 -15.67 -9.95
CA TYR A 3 -40.23 -15.22 -8.94
C TYR A 3 -40.30 -15.96 -7.58
N SER A 4 -40.87 -17.18 -7.55
CA SER A 4 -41.04 -17.98 -6.32
C SER A 4 -40.07 -19.15 -6.19
N SER A 5 -39.07 -19.27 -7.07
CA SER A 5 -38.07 -20.33 -6.96
C SER A 5 -37.12 -20.05 -5.79
N ILE A 6 -36.65 -21.12 -5.11
CA ILE A 6 -35.64 -21.00 -4.05
C ILE A 6 -34.38 -20.29 -4.57
N SER A 7 -34.03 -20.52 -5.84
CA SER A 7 -32.91 -19.84 -6.50
C SER A 7 -33.12 -18.32 -6.54
N TYR A 8 -34.30 -17.83 -6.93
CA TYR A 8 -34.57 -16.38 -6.93
C TYR A 8 -34.45 -15.77 -5.53
N GLN A 9 -34.98 -16.44 -4.50
CA GLN A 9 -34.90 -15.94 -3.12
C GLN A 9 -33.46 -15.81 -2.60
N VAL A 10 -32.59 -16.75 -2.96
CA VAL A 10 -31.15 -16.69 -2.63
C VAL A 10 -30.47 -15.56 -3.42
N LEU A 11 -30.71 -15.48 -4.73
CA LEU A 11 -30.00 -14.54 -5.62
C LEU A 11 -30.37 -13.08 -5.32
N VAL A 12 -31.63 -12.78 -4.96
CA VAL A 12 -32.02 -11.43 -4.53
C VAL A 12 -31.26 -11.00 -3.27
N ARG A 13 -30.93 -11.93 -2.37
CA ARG A 13 -30.12 -11.65 -1.17
C ARG A 13 -28.62 -11.52 -1.49
N CYS A 14 -28.20 -11.73 -2.74
CA CYS A 14 -26.83 -11.52 -3.21
C CYS A 14 -26.60 -10.13 -3.83
N LEU A 15 -27.65 -9.34 -4.01
CA LEU A 15 -27.55 -7.96 -4.52
C LEU A 15 -26.67 -7.13 -3.58
N SER A 16 -25.71 -6.42 -4.16
CA SER A 16 -24.97 -5.35 -3.49
C SER A 16 -25.87 -4.14 -3.21
N LEU A 17 -25.40 -3.24 -2.35
CA LEU A 17 -26.08 -1.98 -2.04
C LEU A 17 -26.38 -1.21 -3.33
N GLU A 18 -25.38 -1.03 -4.18
CA GLU A 18 -25.45 -0.26 -5.41
C GLU A 18 -26.41 -0.91 -6.42
N GLU A 19 -26.33 -2.23 -6.62
CA GLU A 19 -27.24 -2.98 -7.50
C GLU A 19 -28.69 -2.85 -7.02
N LEU A 20 -28.97 -2.99 -5.71
CA LEU A 20 -30.32 -2.83 -5.16
C LEU A 20 -30.84 -1.40 -5.30
N LEU A 21 -30.01 -0.40 -5.02
CA LEU A 21 -30.40 1.00 -5.09
C LEU A 21 -30.60 1.47 -6.54
N ALA A 22 -29.90 0.89 -7.51
CA ALA A 22 -30.09 1.16 -8.94
C ALA A 22 -31.44 0.65 -9.48
N LEU A 23 -32.07 -0.32 -8.84
CA LEU A 23 -33.36 -0.85 -9.30
C LEU A 23 -34.47 0.22 -9.31
N PRO A 24 -35.39 0.16 -10.28
CA PRO A 24 -36.48 1.13 -10.40
C PRO A 24 -37.43 1.02 -9.19
N ASN A 25 -38.01 2.15 -8.77
CA ASN A 25 -38.87 2.21 -7.57
C ASN A 25 -40.08 1.27 -7.62
N GLN A 26 -40.56 0.94 -8.83
CA GLN A 26 -41.66 0.02 -9.10
C GLN A 26 -41.35 -1.43 -8.69
N ALA A 27 -40.06 -1.82 -8.62
CA ALA A 27 -39.66 -3.15 -8.18
C ALA A 27 -39.97 -3.42 -6.70
N PHE A 28 -40.26 -2.38 -5.90
CA PHE A 28 -40.42 -2.45 -4.45
C PHE A 28 -41.88 -2.20 -4.03
N SER A 29 -42.81 -2.97 -4.58
CA SER A 29 -44.25 -2.84 -4.30
C SER A 29 -44.75 -3.67 -3.12
N GLY A 30 -43.89 -4.50 -2.50
CA GLY A 30 -44.24 -5.37 -1.38
C GLY A 30 -44.13 -4.69 -0.01
N GLU A 31 -44.48 -5.45 1.05
CA GLU A 31 -44.32 -5.00 2.44
C GLU A 31 -42.86 -4.70 2.77
N THR A 32 -42.63 -3.62 3.53
CA THR A 32 -41.30 -3.23 4.00
C THR A 32 -41.05 -3.83 5.38
N ASN A 33 -40.02 -4.68 5.48
CA ASN A 33 -39.52 -5.18 6.75
C ASN A 33 -38.65 -4.11 7.43
N ALA A 34 -39.20 -3.42 8.43
CA ALA A 34 -38.53 -2.33 9.13
C ALA A 34 -37.25 -2.78 9.86
N ASN A 35 -37.24 -3.99 10.43
CA ASN A 35 -36.05 -4.52 11.12
C ASN A 35 -34.91 -4.76 10.13
N LEU A 36 -35.21 -5.37 8.97
CA LEU A 36 -34.22 -5.59 7.93
C LEU A 36 -33.66 -4.26 7.37
N ALA A 37 -34.55 -3.28 7.13
CA ALA A 37 -34.13 -1.94 6.71
C ALA A 37 -33.16 -1.31 7.71
N ASN A 38 -33.48 -1.37 9.01
CA ASN A 38 -32.65 -0.81 10.06
C ASN A 38 -31.28 -1.50 10.14
N VAL A 39 -31.23 -2.84 10.11
CA VAL A 39 -29.96 -3.58 10.16
C VAL A 39 -29.05 -3.21 8.99
N ARG A 40 -29.59 -3.14 7.77
CA ARG A 40 -28.83 -2.76 6.57
C ARG A 40 -28.39 -1.29 6.63
N MET A 41 -29.26 -0.40 7.09
CA MET A 41 -28.96 1.03 7.25
C MET A 41 -27.86 1.26 8.31
N GLU A 42 -27.92 0.58 9.45
CA GLU A 42 -26.91 0.65 10.51
C GLU A 42 -25.58 0.06 10.06
N ALA A 43 -25.59 -1.00 9.25
CA ALA A 43 -24.37 -1.54 8.65
C ALA A 43 -23.71 -0.51 7.72
N TRP A 44 -24.50 0.13 6.85
CA TRP A 44 -24.01 1.18 5.96
C TRP A 44 -23.50 2.40 6.74
N GLN A 45 -24.26 2.88 7.72
CA GLN A 45 -23.82 3.99 8.58
C GLN A 45 -22.52 3.67 9.29
N ARG A 46 -22.37 2.47 9.87
CA ARG A 46 -21.13 2.06 10.54
C ARG A 46 -19.93 1.99 9.59
N SER A 47 -20.13 1.67 8.31
CA SER A 47 -19.04 1.63 7.33
C SER A 47 -18.51 3.01 6.92
N ILE A 48 -19.15 4.10 7.36
CA ILE A 48 -18.74 5.50 7.08
C ILE A 48 -18.60 6.44 8.31
N ASN A 49 -19.11 6.06 9.50
CA ASN A 49 -19.42 7.01 10.61
C ASN A 49 -18.26 7.69 11.37
N GLN A 50 -17.02 7.70 10.87
CA GLN A 50 -15.94 8.43 11.57
C GLN A 50 -16.14 9.96 11.55
N PHE A 51 -16.95 10.47 10.62
CA PHE A 51 -17.23 11.91 10.41
C PHE A 51 -18.63 12.35 10.89
N GLY A 52 -19.36 11.50 11.60
CA GLY A 52 -20.70 11.81 12.11
C GLY A 52 -21.81 11.70 11.06
N THR A 53 -23.05 12.01 11.48
CA THR A 53 -24.27 11.69 10.71
C THR A 53 -24.53 12.55 9.47
N GLU A 54 -23.82 13.69 9.29
CA GLU A 54 -24.02 14.59 8.15
C GLU A 54 -23.37 14.07 6.88
N PHE A 55 -22.13 13.55 6.98
CA PHE A 55 -21.42 12.95 5.85
C PHE A 55 -22.19 11.76 5.23
N PHE A 56 -22.82 10.94 6.08
CA PHE A 56 -23.71 9.89 5.60
C PHE A 56 -24.88 10.42 4.79
N LYS A 57 -25.52 11.50 5.24
CA LYS A 57 -26.67 12.07 4.53
C LYS A 57 -26.25 12.56 3.15
N GLU A 58 -25.09 13.18 3.02
CA GLU A 58 -24.53 13.62 1.74
C GLU A 58 -24.35 12.45 0.77
N ILE A 59 -23.66 11.38 1.19
CA ILE A 59 -23.49 10.18 0.35
C ILE A 59 -24.85 9.55 0.01
N ALA A 60 -25.73 9.41 0.99
CA ALA A 60 -27.03 8.79 0.78
C ALA A 60 -27.90 9.58 -0.20
N THR A 61 -27.79 10.92 -0.23
CA THR A 61 -28.57 11.75 -1.15
C THR A 61 -28.27 11.49 -2.63
N ASN A 62 -27.08 10.97 -2.95
CA ASN A 62 -26.75 10.53 -4.32
C ASN A 62 -27.66 9.38 -4.81
N TYR A 63 -28.24 8.61 -3.89
CA TYR A 63 -29.14 7.50 -4.19
C TYR A 63 -30.63 7.83 -3.99
N GLY A 64 -30.94 9.06 -3.59
CA GLY A 64 -32.28 9.58 -3.38
C GLY A 64 -32.62 9.88 -1.91
N SER A 65 -33.92 10.05 -1.63
CA SER A 65 -34.35 10.40 -0.27
C SER A 65 -34.13 9.26 0.72
N VAL A 66 -33.73 9.59 1.95
CA VAL A 66 -33.52 8.60 3.04
C VAL A 66 -34.74 7.69 3.23
N ARG A 67 -35.95 8.23 3.11
CA ARG A 67 -37.20 7.44 3.20
C ARG A 67 -37.32 6.42 2.07
N ASN A 68 -36.97 6.80 0.83
CA ASN A 68 -37.00 5.86 -0.29
C ASN A 68 -35.91 4.79 -0.16
N ILE A 69 -34.74 5.16 0.32
CA ILE A 69 -33.63 4.24 0.60
C ILE A 69 -34.05 3.22 1.66
N GLN A 70 -34.59 3.66 2.80
CA GLN A 70 -35.08 2.76 3.85
C GLN A 70 -36.15 1.79 3.33
N ARG A 71 -37.07 2.29 2.49
CA ARG A 71 -38.06 1.43 1.81
C ARG A 71 -37.38 0.37 0.95
N LYS A 72 -36.45 0.76 0.07
CA LYS A 72 -35.69 -0.18 -0.79
C LYS A 72 -34.91 -1.20 0.03
N LEU A 73 -34.25 -0.78 1.10
CA LEU A 73 -33.47 -1.66 1.98
C LEU A 73 -34.33 -2.67 2.76
N GLY A 74 -35.60 -2.35 3.04
CA GLY A 74 -36.52 -3.23 3.76
C GLY A 74 -37.45 -4.08 2.89
N THR A 75 -37.55 -3.80 1.60
CA THR A 75 -38.50 -4.47 0.69
C THR A 75 -37.76 -5.37 -0.27
N GLN A 76 -38.19 -6.63 -0.39
CA GLN A 76 -37.64 -7.55 -1.37
C GLN A 76 -38.04 -7.08 -2.80
N PRO A 77 -37.08 -6.88 -3.72
CA PRO A 77 -37.42 -6.51 -5.09
C PRO A 77 -38.15 -7.65 -5.81
N ASN A 78 -39.10 -7.27 -6.65
CA ASN A 78 -39.83 -8.16 -7.54
C ASN A 78 -39.67 -7.67 -8.99
N CYS A 79 -38.53 -8.01 -9.59
CA CYS A 79 -38.16 -7.58 -10.93
C CYS A 79 -37.25 -8.61 -11.61
N ASP A 80 -37.08 -8.43 -12.92
CA ASP A 80 -36.12 -9.20 -13.69
C ASP A 80 -34.68 -8.77 -13.39
N LEU A 81 -33.84 -9.74 -13.03
CA LEU A 81 -32.44 -9.56 -12.67
C LEU A 81 -31.47 -10.10 -13.75
N THR A 82 -31.98 -10.58 -14.89
CA THR A 82 -31.16 -11.13 -15.99
C THR A 82 -30.18 -10.13 -16.61
N HIS A 83 -30.40 -8.83 -16.41
CA HIS A 83 -29.46 -7.78 -16.80
C HIS A 83 -28.16 -7.79 -15.98
N LEU A 84 -28.14 -8.45 -14.81
CA LEU A 84 -26.94 -8.62 -13.99
C LEU A 84 -26.14 -9.80 -14.53
N ILE A 85 -24.88 -9.55 -14.91
CA ILE A 85 -23.99 -10.51 -15.59
C ILE A 85 -23.86 -11.83 -14.80
N TRP A 86 -23.81 -11.76 -13.47
CA TRP A 86 -23.65 -12.94 -12.61
C TRP A 86 -24.93 -13.74 -12.39
N TYR A 87 -26.12 -13.18 -12.64
CA TYR A 87 -27.38 -13.74 -12.16
C TYR A 87 -27.69 -15.10 -12.80
N GLU A 88 -27.61 -15.20 -14.13
CA GLU A 88 -27.91 -16.44 -14.85
C GLU A 88 -26.93 -17.57 -14.53
N ASP A 89 -25.64 -17.23 -14.40
CA ASP A 89 -24.59 -18.20 -14.10
C ASP A 89 -24.75 -18.75 -12.68
N CYS A 90 -25.06 -17.88 -11.71
CA CYS A 90 -25.38 -18.30 -10.34
C CYS A 90 -26.64 -19.18 -10.29
N GLN A 91 -27.67 -18.87 -11.10
CA GLN A 91 -28.86 -19.71 -11.18
C GLN A 91 -28.52 -21.11 -11.71
N LYS A 92 -27.76 -21.21 -12.81
CA LYS A 92 -27.31 -22.48 -13.39
C LYS A 92 -26.45 -23.28 -12.41
N LEU A 93 -25.58 -22.62 -11.64
CA LEU A 93 -24.77 -23.26 -10.60
C LEU A 93 -25.64 -23.88 -9.50
N ILE A 94 -26.60 -23.12 -8.95
CA ILE A 94 -27.51 -23.64 -7.92
C ILE A 94 -28.29 -24.86 -8.45
N GLU A 95 -28.80 -24.77 -9.67
CA GLU A 95 -29.53 -25.87 -10.31
C GLU A 95 -28.63 -27.09 -10.55
N TYR A 96 -27.38 -26.89 -10.98
CA TYR A 96 -26.42 -27.97 -11.19
C TYR A 96 -26.06 -28.69 -9.88
N LEU A 97 -25.80 -27.92 -8.81
CA LEU A 97 -25.47 -28.48 -7.50
C LEU A 97 -26.63 -29.28 -6.87
N ARG A 98 -27.88 -29.00 -7.25
CA ARG A 98 -29.08 -29.75 -6.82
C ARG A 98 -29.32 -31.08 -7.54
N ARG A 99 -28.75 -31.27 -8.73
CA ARG A 99 -29.00 -32.50 -9.50
C ARG A 99 -28.37 -33.69 -8.77
N ASP A 100 -29.16 -34.72 -8.46
CA ASP A 100 -28.62 -35.99 -7.97
C ASP A 100 -28.09 -36.80 -9.16
N ASP A 101 -26.81 -36.62 -9.49
CA ASP A 101 -26.14 -37.32 -10.59
C ASP A 101 -25.02 -38.23 -10.07
N PRO A 102 -25.21 -39.57 -10.08
CA PRO A 102 -24.20 -40.55 -9.69
C PRO A 102 -22.88 -40.43 -10.48
N ALA A 103 -22.90 -39.93 -11.72
CA ALA A 103 -21.68 -39.73 -12.51
C ALA A 103 -20.81 -38.56 -11.99
N THR A 104 -21.38 -37.71 -11.13
CA THR A 104 -20.67 -36.64 -10.41
C THR A 104 -20.27 -37.02 -8.98
N ARG A 105 -20.60 -38.25 -8.54
CA ARG A 105 -20.20 -38.79 -7.23
C ARG A 105 -18.73 -39.24 -7.27
N TRP A 106 -17.86 -38.29 -6.98
CA TRP A 106 -16.53 -38.44 -6.35
C TRP A 106 -15.57 -39.44 -7.00
N SER A 107 -14.71 -38.92 -7.88
CA SER A 107 -13.25 -38.98 -7.69
C SER A 107 -12.62 -37.94 -8.61
N THR A 108 -11.75 -37.10 -8.07
CA THR A 108 -10.73 -36.49 -8.92
C THR A 108 -9.63 -37.54 -9.12
N SER A 109 -9.17 -37.75 -10.36
CA SER A 109 -7.98 -38.57 -10.60
C SER A 109 -6.69 -37.88 -10.13
N LEU A 110 -6.78 -36.59 -9.76
CA LEU A 110 -5.67 -35.78 -9.29
C LEU A 110 -5.40 -36.05 -7.80
N LYS A 111 -4.12 -36.23 -7.45
CA LYS A 111 -3.69 -36.19 -6.05
C LYS A 111 -3.63 -34.73 -5.59
N LEU A 112 -4.66 -34.28 -4.89
CA LEU A 112 -4.77 -32.93 -4.33
C LEU A 112 -4.37 -32.91 -2.86
N ASP A 113 -3.13 -33.32 -2.59
CA ASP A 113 -2.62 -33.44 -1.22
C ASP A 113 -2.64 -32.06 -0.51
N GLY A 114 -3.23 -32.00 0.69
CA GLY A 114 -3.25 -30.79 1.50
C GLY A 114 -4.40 -29.80 1.24
N ILE A 115 -5.33 -30.11 0.33
CA ILE A 115 -6.52 -29.29 0.09
C ILE A 115 -7.69 -29.79 0.97
N PRO A 116 -8.12 -29.05 2.01
CA PRO A 116 -9.26 -29.43 2.84
C PRO A 116 -10.56 -29.48 2.04
N PHE A 117 -11.41 -30.46 2.35
CA PHE A 117 -12.72 -30.62 1.70
C PHE A 117 -12.67 -30.73 0.18
N CYS A 118 -11.53 -31.15 -0.40
CA CYS A 118 -11.34 -31.20 -1.85
C CYS A 118 -12.50 -31.90 -2.56
N ASP A 119 -12.91 -33.04 -2.04
CA ASP A 119 -13.99 -33.81 -2.60
C ASP A 119 -15.37 -33.08 -2.61
N VAL A 120 -15.65 -32.24 -1.61
CA VAL A 120 -16.88 -31.42 -1.54
C VAL A 120 -16.93 -30.40 -2.67
N PHE A 121 -15.76 -29.96 -3.14
CA PHE A 121 -15.62 -29.04 -4.27
C PHE A 121 -15.68 -29.73 -5.63
N ALA A 122 -15.63 -31.07 -5.70
CA ALA A 122 -15.57 -31.80 -6.96
C ALA A 122 -16.73 -31.48 -7.90
N LYS A 123 -17.96 -31.35 -7.38
CA LYS A 123 -19.13 -31.00 -8.19
C LYS A 123 -19.05 -29.59 -8.76
N ILE A 124 -18.46 -28.64 -8.02
CA ILE A 124 -18.22 -27.27 -8.49
C ILE A 124 -17.14 -27.29 -9.58
N ALA A 125 -16.06 -28.04 -9.38
CA ALA A 125 -15.00 -28.20 -10.38
C ALA A 125 -15.52 -28.84 -11.67
N SER A 126 -16.37 -29.87 -11.59
CA SER A 126 -17.00 -30.49 -12.76
C SER A 126 -17.92 -29.53 -13.52
N PHE A 127 -18.67 -28.69 -12.81
CA PHE A 127 -19.46 -27.62 -13.44
C PHE A 127 -18.55 -26.66 -14.22
N ALA A 128 -17.45 -26.22 -13.61
CA ALA A 128 -16.47 -25.34 -14.23
C ALA A 128 -15.83 -25.98 -15.47
N GLN A 129 -15.42 -27.25 -15.37
CA GLN A 129 -14.82 -28.00 -16.47
C GLN A 129 -15.79 -28.18 -17.64
N SER A 130 -17.06 -28.51 -17.39
CA SER A 130 -18.06 -28.63 -18.47
C SER A 130 -18.27 -27.33 -19.23
N LYS A 131 -18.21 -26.18 -18.53
CA LYS A 131 -18.27 -24.85 -19.13
C LYS A 131 -17.01 -24.53 -19.92
N PHE A 132 -15.84 -24.94 -19.42
CA PHE A 132 -14.56 -24.77 -20.10
C PHE A 132 -14.46 -25.60 -21.40
N GLU A 133 -14.76 -26.89 -21.35
CA GLU A 133 -14.71 -27.79 -22.52
C GLU A 133 -15.63 -27.33 -23.65
N SER A 134 -16.78 -26.72 -23.31
CA SER A 134 -17.68 -26.12 -24.31
C SER A 134 -17.10 -24.90 -25.03
N LYS A 135 -16.15 -24.20 -24.40
CA LYS A 135 -15.52 -22.97 -24.93
C LYS A 135 -14.20 -23.22 -25.65
N TYR A 136 -13.50 -24.31 -25.35
CA TYR A 136 -12.20 -24.63 -25.92
C TYR A 136 -12.18 -26.03 -26.59
N PRO A 137 -12.73 -26.16 -27.81
CA PRO A 137 -12.74 -27.43 -28.52
C PRO A 137 -11.44 -27.64 -29.31
N SER A 138 -10.58 -28.52 -28.77
CA SER A 138 -9.41 -29.19 -29.36
C SER A 138 -8.04 -28.71 -28.85
N PRO A 139 -7.25 -29.59 -28.22
CA PRO A 139 -5.85 -29.35 -27.91
C PRO A 139 -4.97 -29.35 -29.18
N ASP A 140 -3.93 -28.52 -29.18
CA ASP A 140 -2.83 -28.53 -30.14
C ASP A 140 -1.92 -29.76 -29.89
N GLU A 141 -1.36 -30.37 -30.93
CA GLU A 141 -0.55 -31.61 -30.78
C GLU A 141 0.82 -31.35 -30.13
N GLN A 142 1.26 -30.09 -30.05
CA GLN A 142 2.63 -29.72 -29.65
C GLN A 142 2.83 -29.61 -28.13
N VAL A 143 1.76 -29.54 -27.34
CA VAL A 143 1.81 -29.34 -25.89
C VAL A 143 1.04 -30.45 -25.20
N ASP A 144 1.56 -31.03 -24.09
CA ASP A 144 0.81 -32.01 -23.30
C ASP A 144 -0.34 -31.32 -22.54
N HIS A 145 -1.47 -31.17 -23.24
CA HIS A 145 -2.65 -30.49 -22.72
C HIS A 145 -3.23 -31.17 -21.48
N LYS A 146 -2.99 -32.47 -21.29
CA LYS A 146 -3.49 -33.19 -20.11
C LYS A 146 -2.76 -32.74 -18.85
N LYS A 147 -1.43 -32.66 -18.87
CA LYS A 147 -0.65 -32.15 -17.74
C LYS A 147 -1.03 -30.70 -17.38
N ILE A 148 -1.27 -29.86 -18.39
CA ILE A 148 -1.66 -28.47 -18.14
C ILE A 148 -3.08 -28.40 -17.58
N GLN A 149 -4.01 -29.21 -18.09
CA GLN A 149 -5.37 -29.32 -17.55
C GLN A 149 -5.35 -29.75 -16.08
N ASP A 150 -4.48 -30.69 -15.72
CA ASP A 150 -4.27 -31.13 -14.34
C ASP A 150 -3.79 -29.97 -13.44
N CYS A 151 -2.84 -29.15 -13.92
CA CYS A 151 -2.39 -27.94 -13.22
C CYS A 151 -3.50 -26.89 -13.06
N THR A 152 -4.28 -26.63 -14.11
CA THR A 152 -5.34 -25.60 -14.07
C THR A 152 -6.48 -26.01 -13.14
N ILE A 153 -6.88 -27.29 -13.15
CA ILE A 153 -7.88 -27.81 -12.22
C ILE A 153 -7.36 -27.79 -10.79
N SER A 154 -6.11 -28.16 -10.55
CA SER A 154 -5.51 -28.07 -9.20
C SER A 154 -5.57 -26.64 -8.64
N TYR A 155 -5.26 -25.64 -9.48
CA TYR A 155 -5.38 -24.23 -9.09
C TYR A 155 -6.84 -23.82 -8.76
N LEU A 156 -7.84 -24.36 -9.47
CA LEU A 156 -9.24 -24.12 -9.13
C LEU A 156 -9.58 -24.63 -7.74
N TYR A 157 -9.12 -25.83 -7.38
CA TYR A 157 -9.33 -26.39 -6.04
C TYR A 157 -8.65 -25.56 -4.96
N GLU A 158 -7.45 -25.04 -5.21
CA GLU A 158 -6.76 -24.10 -4.31
C GLU A 158 -7.62 -22.85 -4.07
N CYS A 159 -8.11 -22.22 -5.15
CA CYS A 159 -8.96 -21.03 -5.07
C CYS A 159 -10.27 -21.28 -4.32
N LEU A 160 -10.95 -22.39 -4.62
CA LEU A 160 -12.19 -22.79 -3.93
C LEU A 160 -11.93 -23.05 -2.45
N SER A 161 -10.87 -23.79 -2.13
CA SER A 161 -10.49 -24.13 -0.76
C SER A 161 -10.17 -22.89 0.07
N GLU A 162 -9.38 -21.96 -0.49
CA GLU A 162 -8.98 -20.73 0.19
C GLU A 162 -10.20 -19.93 0.67
N LYS A 163 -11.27 -19.83 -0.15
CA LYS A 163 -12.45 -19.03 0.16
C LYS A 163 -13.57 -19.80 0.87
N LEU A 164 -13.72 -21.11 0.62
CA LEU A 164 -14.92 -21.86 1.00
C LEU A 164 -14.72 -22.86 2.14
N SER A 165 -13.48 -23.14 2.55
CA SER A 165 -13.21 -24.12 3.62
C SER A 165 -13.88 -23.78 4.94
N LEU A 166 -13.93 -22.50 5.33
CA LEU A 166 -14.58 -22.09 6.57
C LEU A 166 -16.12 -22.25 6.55
N PRO A 167 -16.85 -21.79 5.51
CA PRO A 167 -18.28 -22.11 5.34
C PRO A 167 -18.58 -23.62 5.36
N VAL A 168 -17.79 -24.41 4.63
CA VAL A 168 -17.96 -25.87 4.57
C VAL A 168 -17.69 -26.50 5.93
N PHE A 169 -16.66 -26.04 6.65
CA PHE A 169 -16.38 -26.51 8.01
C PHE A 169 -17.51 -26.17 9.00
N GLN A 170 -18.18 -25.02 8.87
CA GLN A 170 -19.33 -24.69 9.70
C GLN A 170 -20.49 -25.67 9.47
N GLU A 171 -20.72 -26.07 8.22
CA GLU A 171 -21.72 -27.09 7.89
C GLU A 171 -21.28 -28.49 8.37
N PHE A 172 -19.99 -28.82 8.25
CA PHE A 172 -19.40 -30.04 8.81
C PHE A 172 -19.65 -30.15 10.32
N VAL A 173 -19.43 -29.07 11.07
CA VAL A 173 -19.68 -29.05 12.52
C VAL A 173 -21.16 -29.26 12.82
N ARG A 174 -22.08 -28.66 12.05
CA ARG A 174 -23.53 -28.87 12.20
C ARG A 174 -23.92 -30.33 11.94
N PHE A 175 -23.46 -30.89 10.83
CA PHE A 175 -23.67 -32.28 10.46
C PHE A 175 -23.16 -33.23 11.55
N ARG A 176 -21.91 -33.04 11.98
CA ARG A 176 -21.27 -33.83 13.05
C ARG A 176 -22.08 -33.78 14.35
N ASN A 177 -22.53 -32.61 14.77
CA ASN A 177 -23.29 -32.48 16.02
C ASN A 177 -24.66 -33.16 15.92
N ALA A 178 -25.35 -33.05 14.78
CA ALA A 178 -26.62 -33.73 14.53
C ALA A 178 -26.46 -35.26 14.50
N LYS A 179 -25.36 -35.78 13.95
CA LYS A 179 -25.05 -37.21 13.95
C LYS A 179 -24.60 -37.71 15.32
N LYS A 180 -23.77 -36.97 16.06
CA LYS A 180 -23.36 -37.30 17.45
C LYS A 180 -24.54 -37.44 18.40
N ALA A 181 -25.60 -36.65 18.20
CA ALA A 181 -26.83 -36.80 18.98
C ALA A 181 -27.53 -38.17 18.77
N ASN A 182 -27.23 -38.86 17.66
CA ASN A 182 -27.88 -40.10 17.25
C ASN A 182 -26.93 -41.33 17.25
N ARG A 183 -25.60 -41.14 17.15
CA ARG A 183 -24.56 -42.19 17.19
C ARG A 183 -23.14 -41.61 17.39
N ASP A 184 -22.24 -42.39 17.98
CA ASP A 184 -20.87 -41.93 18.33
C ASP A 184 -19.84 -42.00 17.18
N VAL A 185 -20.10 -42.78 16.12
CA VAL A 185 -19.17 -42.99 14.99
C VAL A 185 -19.88 -42.71 13.67
N PHE A 186 -19.24 -41.95 12.78
CA PHE A 186 -19.67 -41.72 11.40
C PHE A 186 -18.46 -41.58 10.49
N ASP A 187 -18.62 -41.85 9.19
CA ASP A 187 -17.56 -41.73 8.18
C ASP A 187 -17.55 -40.31 7.57
N TYR A 188 -16.38 -39.83 7.14
CA TYR A 188 -16.25 -38.59 6.37
C TYR A 188 -17.00 -38.69 5.03
N ALA A 189 -17.08 -39.89 4.44
CA ALA A 189 -17.91 -40.15 3.26
C ALA A 189 -19.41 -39.87 3.50
N GLU A 190 -19.92 -39.89 4.73
CA GLU A 190 -21.31 -39.48 4.96
C GLU A 190 -21.49 -37.96 4.96
N PHE A 191 -20.44 -37.20 5.28
CA PHE A 191 -20.48 -35.75 5.19
C PHE A 191 -20.45 -35.28 3.73
N SER A 192 -19.66 -35.97 2.91
CA SER A 192 -19.69 -35.85 1.44
C SER A 192 -21.10 -35.95 0.86
N ASP A 193 -21.81 -37.03 1.20
CA ASP A 193 -23.17 -37.29 0.73
C ASP A 193 -24.11 -36.19 1.23
N HIS A 194 -24.01 -35.81 2.51
CA HIS A 194 -24.78 -34.69 3.08
C HIS A 194 -24.58 -33.38 2.30
N MET A 195 -23.35 -33.06 1.90
CA MET A 195 -23.06 -31.86 1.12
C MET A 195 -23.72 -31.90 -0.26
N THR A 196 -23.80 -33.08 -0.88
CA THR A 196 -24.44 -33.29 -2.18
C THR A 196 -25.97 -33.23 -2.09
N GLU A 197 -26.55 -33.73 -1.00
CA GLU A 197 -27.99 -33.78 -0.78
C GLU A 197 -28.58 -32.42 -0.38
N ILE A 198 -28.06 -31.79 0.68
CA ILE A 198 -28.66 -30.59 1.29
C ILE A 198 -27.64 -29.55 1.79
N GLY A 199 -26.37 -29.92 1.98
CA GLY A 199 -25.39 -29.06 2.65
C GLY A 199 -25.13 -27.75 1.89
N TRP A 200 -25.02 -27.77 0.56
CA TRP A 200 -24.90 -26.54 -0.23
C TRP A 200 -26.15 -25.65 -0.13
N GLU A 201 -27.36 -26.23 -0.08
CA GLU A 201 -28.60 -25.46 0.13
C GLU A 201 -28.63 -24.78 1.50
N ASN A 202 -28.18 -25.47 2.54
CA ASN A 202 -28.04 -24.91 3.89
C ASN A 202 -27.06 -23.73 3.91
N ILE A 203 -25.92 -23.87 3.21
CA ILE A 203 -24.94 -22.80 3.07
C ILE A 203 -25.54 -21.62 2.31
N PHE A 204 -26.15 -21.82 1.14
CA PHE A 204 -26.73 -20.72 0.35
C PHE A 204 -27.92 -20.04 1.04
N SER A 205 -28.69 -20.77 1.84
CA SER A 205 -29.80 -20.19 2.61
C SER A 205 -29.29 -19.31 3.76
N SER A 206 -28.24 -19.75 4.46
CA SER A 206 -27.66 -19.01 5.58
C SER A 206 -26.67 -17.92 5.17
N LYS A 207 -25.95 -18.14 4.06
CA LYS A 207 -24.90 -17.29 3.49
C LYS A 207 -25.06 -17.17 1.97
N PRO A 208 -26.09 -16.46 1.47
CA PRO A 208 -26.39 -16.37 0.05
C PRO A 208 -25.22 -15.86 -0.79
N VAL A 209 -24.41 -14.93 -0.26
CA VAL A 209 -23.25 -14.36 -0.97
C VAL A 209 -22.23 -15.44 -1.38
N THR A 210 -22.20 -16.60 -0.73
CA THR A 210 -21.36 -17.74 -1.13
C THR A 210 -21.54 -18.12 -2.61
N VAL A 211 -22.76 -18.01 -3.16
CA VAL A 211 -23.02 -18.30 -4.57
C VAL A 211 -22.27 -17.32 -5.48
N ARG A 212 -22.24 -16.03 -5.10
CA ARG A 212 -21.51 -14.99 -5.82
C ARG A 212 -20.00 -15.19 -5.73
N ILE A 213 -19.49 -15.59 -4.56
CA ILE A 213 -18.07 -15.92 -4.38
C ILE A 213 -17.66 -17.11 -5.27
N ILE A 214 -18.45 -18.19 -5.30
CA ILE A 214 -18.19 -19.33 -6.20
C ILE A 214 -18.20 -18.86 -7.65
N HIS A 215 -19.24 -18.12 -8.06
CA HIS A 215 -19.33 -17.61 -9.43
C HIS A 215 -18.10 -16.79 -9.83
N ASN A 216 -17.66 -15.86 -8.99
CA ASN A 216 -16.47 -15.05 -9.24
C ASN A 216 -15.23 -15.94 -9.44
N ILE A 217 -14.98 -16.91 -8.55
CA ILE A 217 -13.85 -17.85 -8.66
C ILE A 217 -13.90 -18.61 -9.99
N LEU A 218 -15.08 -19.11 -10.37
CA LEU A 218 -15.25 -19.86 -11.61
C LEU A 218 -15.05 -18.99 -12.87
N GLU A 219 -15.55 -17.75 -12.85
CA GLU A 219 -15.38 -16.81 -13.95
C GLU A 219 -13.91 -16.42 -14.11
N GLN A 220 -13.25 -16.04 -13.00
CA GLN A 220 -11.83 -15.70 -12.95
C GLN A 220 -10.96 -16.86 -13.46
N TRP A 221 -11.16 -18.07 -12.92
CA TRP A 221 -10.45 -19.27 -13.35
C TRP A 221 -10.66 -19.54 -14.84
N SER A 222 -11.92 -19.51 -15.31
CA SER A 222 -12.22 -19.76 -16.72
C SER A 222 -11.54 -18.74 -17.65
N ASN A 223 -11.54 -17.45 -17.28
CA ASN A 223 -10.91 -16.39 -18.06
C ASN A 223 -9.39 -16.51 -18.09
N LEU A 224 -8.77 -16.80 -16.95
CA LEU A 224 -7.32 -17.02 -16.82
C LEU A 224 -6.89 -18.19 -17.70
N VAL A 225 -7.50 -19.36 -17.53
CA VAL A 225 -7.12 -20.60 -18.21
C VAL A 225 -7.35 -20.50 -19.71
N THR A 226 -8.49 -19.95 -20.14
CA THR A 226 -8.79 -19.79 -21.57
C THR A 226 -7.78 -18.85 -22.24
N SER A 227 -7.49 -17.71 -21.62
CA SER A 227 -6.52 -16.76 -22.15
C SER A 227 -5.11 -17.35 -22.19
N PHE A 228 -4.68 -17.97 -21.10
CA PHE A 228 -3.37 -18.60 -20.98
C PHE A 228 -3.14 -19.69 -22.03
N LEU A 229 -4.06 -20.65 -22.15
CA LEU A 229 -3.91 -21.77 -23.09
C LEU A 229 -3.93 -21.30 -24.55
N SER A 230 -4.82 -20.36 -24.89
CA SER A 230 -4.87 -19.78 -26.23
C SER A 230 -3.56 -19.08 -26.60
N ARG A 231 -2.98 -18.33 -25.65
CA ARG A 231 -1.73 -17.59 -25.85
C ARG A 231 -0.52 -18.53 -25.89
N LEU A 232 -0.49 -19.54 -25.02
CA LEU A 232 0.57 -20.55 -24.98
C LEU A 232 0.66 -21.32 -26.30
N SER A 233 -0.48 -21.79 -26.83
CA SER A 233 -0.51 -22.49 -28.13
C SER A 233 -0.10 -21.57 -29.28
N SER A 234 -0.60 -20.32 -29.29
CA SER A 234 -0.29 -19.36 -30.37
C SER A 234 1.20 -19.00 -30.41
N ASP A 235 1.85 -18.89 -29.24
CA ASP A 235 3.21 -18.36 -29.12
C ASP A 235 4.28 -19.47 -28.98
N TRP A 236 3.90 -20.75 -29.03
CA TRP A 236 4.80 -21.86 -28.70
C TRP A 236 6.08 -21.89 -29.54
N ALA A 237 5.98 -21.58 -30.84
CA ALA A 237 7.13 -21.50 -31.74
C ALA A 237 8.09 -20.37 -31.35
N ASP A 238 7.56 -19.16 -31.11
CA ASP A 238 8.35 -17.99 -30.71
C ASP A 238 8.99 -18.19 -29.32
N LEU A 239 8.28 -18.86 -28.41
CA LEU A 239 8.80 -19.27 -27.10
C LEU A 239 10.00 -20.20 -27.24
N CYS A 240 9.90 -21.19 -28.15
CA CYS A 240 10.99 -22.10 -28.44
C CYS A 240 12.21 -21.31 -28.91
N ASP A 241 12.04 -20.46 -29.91
CA ASP A 241 13.11 -19.68 -30.54
C ASP A 241 13.77 -18.69 -29.57
N CYS A 242 12.97 -17.99 -28.75
CA CYS A 242 13.47 -16.96 -27.85
C CYS A 242 14.14 -17.53 -26.59
N PHE A 243 13.62 -18.64 -26.04
CA PHE A 243 13.99 -19.09 -24.70
C PHE A 243 14.47 -20.53 -24.60
N LEU A 244 13.98 -21.44 -25.44
CA LEU A 244 14.11 -22.89 -25.23
C LEU A 244 15.05 -23.55 -26.24
N LEU A 245 15.59 -22.84 -27.22
CA LEU A 245 16.61 -23.38 -28.11
C LEU A 245 17.86 -23.81 -27.30
N GLY A 246 18.31 -25.01 -27.63
CA GLY A 246 19.53 -25.69 -27.19
C GLY A 246 19.92 -26.74 -28.25
N ASP A 247 21.04 -27.44 -28.07
CA ASP A 247 21.69 -28.21 -29.16
C ASP A 247 20.90 -29.41 -29.73
N LYS A 248 19.79 -29.89 -29.13
CA LYS A 248 19.17 -31.18 -29.55
C LYS A 248 17.63 -31.30 -29.62
N SER A 249 16.84 -30.44 -28.98
CA SER A 249 15.37 -30.33 -29.12
C SER A 249 14.82 -29.25 -28.18
N PRO A 250 13.64 -28.65 -28.44
CA PRO A 250 13.00 -27.77 -27.46
C PRO A 250 12.65 -28.55 -26.18
N ALA A 251 12.81 -27.90 -25.03
CA ALA A 251 12.53 -28.48 -23.73
C ALA A 251 11.03 -28.78 -23.53
N GLU A 252 10.68 -29.88 -22.88
CA GLU A 252 9.29 -30.24 -22.58
C GLU A 252 8.76 -29.40 -21.41
N LEU A 253 7.54 -28.89 -21.52
CA LEU A 253 6.85 -28.23 -20.40
C LEU A 253 6.38 -29.27 -19.38
N VAL A 254 6.88 -29.17 -18.15
CA VAL A 254 6.66 -30.16 -17.08
C VAL A 254 5.63 -29.68 -16.06
N LYS A 255 5.60 -28.38 -15.75
CA LYS A 255 4.72 -27.82 -14.72
C LYS A 255 4.33 -26.39 -15.05
N VAL A 256 3.07 -26.06 -14.80
CA VAL A 256 2.58 -24.68 -14.75
C VAL A 256 2.09 -24.38 -13.34
N GLU A 257 2.55 -23.28 -12.77
CA GLU A 257 2.12 -22.79 -11.46
C GLU A 257 1.43 -21.44 -11.65
N PHE A 258 0.17 -21.33 -11.22
CA PHE A 258 -0.63 -20.11 -11.28
C PHE A 258 -0.60 -19.36 -9.94
N GLY A 259 -1.10 -18.12 -9.90
CA GLY A 259 -1.14 -17.34 -8.66
C GLY A 259 0.24 -16.85 -8.20
N TYR A 260 1.17 -16.61 -9.13
CA TYR A 260 2.50 -16.05 -8.84
C TYR A 260 2.50 -14.53 -8.63
N SER A 261 1.33 -13.88 -8.74
CA SER A 261 1.08 -12.47 -8.45
C SER A 261 -0.34 -12.28 -7.94
N ASP A 262 -0.65 -11.08 -7.46
CA ASP A 262 -2.03 -10.67 -7.21
C ASP A 262 -2.91 -10.84 -8.45
N GLN A 263 -4.19 -11.12 -8.21
CA GLN A 263 -5.21 -11.26 -9.25
C GLN A 263 -5.77 -9.89 -9.63
N HIS A 264 -5.84 -9.65 -10.95
CA HIS A 264 -6.35 -8.42 -11.54
C HIS A 264 -7.25 -8.74 -12.75
N CYS A 265 -8.05 -7.77 -13.19
CA CYS A 265 -8.70 -7.79 -14.51
C CYS A 265 -9.41 -9.12 -14.85
N LYS A 266 -10.29 -9.57 -13.95
CA LYS A 266 -11.04 -10.85 -14.01
C LYS A 266 -10.15 -12.07 -13.78
N GLY A 267 -9.32 -12.03 -12.73
CA GLY A 267 -8.54 -13.18 -12.28
C GLY A 267 -7.24 -13.45 -13.03
N GLN A 268 -6.80 -12.54 -13.89
CA GLN A 268 -5.49 -12.62 -14.53
C GLN A 268 -4.39 -12.51 -13.46
N SER A 269 -3.42 -13.41 -13.50
CA SER A 269 -2.24 -13.42 -12.64
C SER A 269 -1.04 -13.98 -13.39
N VAL A 270 0.17 -13.70 -12.89
CA VAL A 270 1.41 -14.28 -13.42
C VAL A 270 1.39 -15.79 -13.23
N ALA A 271 1.87 -16.52 -14.24
CA ALA A 271 2.06 -17.97 -14.16
C ALA A 271 3.52 -18.34 -14.46
N LYS A 272 4.06 -19.31 -13.73
CA LYS A 272 5.41 -19.84 -13.96
C LYS A 272 5.36 -21.17 -14.70
N LEU A 273 6.12 -21.27 -15.77
CA LEU A 273 6.27 -22.45 -16.60
C LEU A 273 7.64 -23.06 -16.32
N SER A 274 7.69 -24.33 -15.94
CA SER A 274 8.93 -25.06 -15.66
C SER A 274 9.14 -26.17 -16.68
N PHE A 275 10.35 -26.24 -17.23
CA PHE A 275 10.71 -27.18 -18.29
C PHE A 275 11.64 -28.29 -17.78
N ASP A 276 11.66 -29.43 -18.46
CA ASP A 276 12.48 -30.61 -18.11
C ASP A 276 13.99 -30.33 -18.08
N CYS A 277 14.45 -29.38 -18.89
CA CYS A 277 15.82 -28.90 -18.94
C CYS A 277 16.24 -28.04 -17.72
N GLY A 278 15.33 -27.80 -16.76
CA GLY A 278 15.55 -26.96 -15.58
C GLY A 278 15.39 -25.45 -15.83
N ARG A 279 15.11 -25.03 -17.07
CA ARG A 279 14.73 -23.64 -17.38
C ARG A 279 13.31 -23.36 -16.90
N ALA A 280 13.00 -22.08 -16.66
CA ALA A 280 11.66 -21.62 -16.37
C ALA A 280 11.37 -20.29 -17.07
N LEU A 281 10.08 -20.02 -17.29
CA LEU A 281 9.56 -18.78 -17.87
C LEU A 281 8.39 -18.26 -17.04
N LEU A 282 8.15 -16.97 -17.12
CA LEU A 282 6.99 -16.30 -16.55
C LEU A 282 6.06 -15.82 -17.66
N TYR A 283 4.82 -16.24 -17.61
CA TYR A 283 3.72 -15.64 -18.34
C TYR A 283 3.20 -14.44 -17.56
N LYS A 284 3.21 -13.26 -18.16
CA LYS A 284 2.64 -12.04 -17.57
C LYS A 284 1.43 -11.60 -18.42
N PRO A 285 0.20 -11.60 -17.88
CA PRO A 285 -1.02 -11.23 -18.64
C PRO A 285 -1.18 -9.71 -18.80
N ARG A 286 -0.08 -8.99 -19.05
CA ARG A 286 -0.03 -7.54 -19.29
C ARG A 286 0.95 -7.20 -20.40
N ASP A 287 0.75 -6.07 -21.06
CA ASP A 287 1.69 -5.54 -22.04
C ASP A 287 3.10 -5.40 -21.44
N LEU A 288 4.12 -5.91 -22.15
CA LEU A 288 5.53 -5.88 -21.76
C LEU A 288 6.35 -4.88 -22.60
N GLN A 289 5.68 -3.96 -23.31
CA GLN A 289 6.36 -2.92 -24.09
C GLN A 289 7.31 -2.08 -23.23
N ILE A 290 6.97 -1.83 -21.96
CA ILE A 290 7.86 -1.14 -21.02
C ILE A 290 9.11 -1.95 -20.69
N ASP A 291 8.98 -3.27 -20.51
CA ASP A 291 10.10 -4.18 -20.24
C ASP A 291 11.04 -4.25 -21.47
N VAL A 292 10.48 -4.28 -22.70
CA VAL A 292 11.25 -4.18 -23.96
C VAL A 292 12.01 -2.86 -24.06
N ALA A 293 11.38 -1.74 -23.70
CA ALA A 293 12.00 -0.42 -23.72
C ALA A 293 13.21 -0.36 -22.76
N TRP A 294 13.07 -0.92 -21.55
CA TRP A 294 14.18 -1.06 -20.61
C TRP A 294 15.32 -1.94 -21.12
N ALA A 295 15.00 -3.07 -21.77
CA ALA A 295 16.03 -3.93 -22.36
C ALA A 295 16.84 -3.22 -23.44
N LYS A 296 16.17 -2.46 -24.32
CA LYS A 296 16.84 -1.62 -25.32
C LYS A 296 17.67 -0.50 -24.69
N PHE A 297 17.17 0.12 -23.63
CA PHE A 297 17.90 1.16 -22.89
C PHE A 297 19.16 0.65 -22.22
N VAL A 298 19.09 -0.49 -21.52
CA VAL A 298 20.27 -1.12 -20.91
C VAL A 298 21.28 -1.56 -21.96
N HIS A 299 20.82 -2.10 -23.10
CA HIS A 299 21.71 -2.42 -24.21
C HIS A 299 22.40 -1.18 -24.79
N TRP A 300 21.67 -0.07 -24.94
CA TRP A 300 22.24 1.21 -25.36
C TRP A 300 23.30 1.73 -24.37
N LEU A 301 23.03 1.71 -23.06
CA LEU A 301 24.01 2.09 -22.04
C LEU A 301 25.31 1.31 -22.20
N SER A 302 25.21 -0.01 -22.37
CA SER A 302 26.38 -0.88 -22.56
C SER A 302 27.17 -0.52 -23.82
N ASN A 303 26.49 -0.23 -24.93
CA ASN A 303 27.15 0.15 -26.20
C ASN A 303 27.84 1.52 -26.13
N GLU A 304 27.31 2.43 -25.32
CA GLU A 304 27.89 3.77 -25.08
C GLU A 304 29.03 3.75 -24.04
N GLY A 305 29.42 2.58 -23.54
CA GLY A 305 30.54 2.43 -22.61
C GLY A 305 30.18 2.72 -21.16
N PHE A 306 28.93 2.48 -20.75
CA PHE A 306 28.55 2.56 -19.34
C PHE A 306 29.43 1.63 -18.49
N PRO A 307 30.06 2.13 -17.40
CA PRO A 307 31.11 1.37 -16.69
C PRO A 307 30.60 0.18 -15.86
N ASN A 308 29.28 0.07 -15.63
CA ASN A 308 28.70 -1.00 -14.82
C ASN A 308 27.86 -1.95 -15.68
N SER A 309 27.89 -3.24 -15.33
CA SER A 309 27.04 -4.23 -15.99
C SER A 309 25.66 -4.25 -15.34
N LEU A 310 24.61 -3.95 -16.11
CA LEU A 310 23.21 -4.12 -15.70
C LEU A 310 22.60 -5.30 -16.44
N ARG A 311 21.73 -6.04 -15.75
CA ARG A 311 20.97 -7.15 -16.34
C ARG A 311 19.48 -6.84 -16.27
N VAL A 312 18.80 -7.13 -17.38
CA VAL A 312 17.35 -7.26 -17.42
C VAL A 312 17.00 -8.67 -17.93
N PRO A 313 15.85 -9.23 -17.53
CA PRO A 313 15.36 -10.47 -18.10
C PRO A 313 15.12 -10.35 -19.61
N ARG A 314 15.29 -11.45 -20.37
CA ARG A 314 14.81 -11.50 -21.76
C ARG A 314 13.28 -11.48 -21.78
N VAL A 315 12.73 -10.79 -22.77
CA VAL A 315 11.29 -10.55 -22.91
C VAL A 315 10.84 -10.86 -24.33
N LEU A 316 9.71 -11.57 -24.43
CA LEU A 316 8.91 -11.72 -25.64
C LEU A 316 7.61 -10.96 -25.40
N ASN A 317 7.48 -9.78 -26.01
CA ASN A 317 6.27 -8.96 -25.90
C ASN A 317 5.25 -9.38 -26.95
N CYS A 318 4.04 -9.72 -26.51
CA CYS A 318 2.91 -10.02 -27.37
C CYS A 318 1.84 -8.91 -27.23
N THR A 319 0.76 -8.96 -28.00
CA THR A 319 -0.27 -7.91 -27.93
C THR A 319 -1.06 -8.01 -26.62
N GLY A 320 -0.75 -7.14 -25.65
CA GLY A 320 -1.48 -7.03 -24.37
C GLY A 320 -1.09 -8.08 -23.31
N TYR A 321 -0.04 -8.85 -23.54
CA TYR A 321 0.54 -9.84 -22.61
C TYR A 321 1.99 -10.14 -23.04
N GLY A 322 2.73 -10.95 -22.29
CA GLY A 322 3.99 -11.49 -22.81
C GLY A 322 4.66 -12.51 -21.91
N TRP A 323 5.88 -12.89 -22.31
CA TRP A 323 6.67 -13.94 -21.68
C TRP A 323 8.04 -13.41 -21.28
N VAL A 324 8.49 -13.78 -20.08
CA VAL A 324 9.73 -13.26 -19.48
C VAL A 324 10.60 -14.42 -19.00
N GLU A 325 11.92 -14.29 -19.18
CA GLU A 325 12.90 -15.18 -18.56
C GLU A 325 12.71 -15.23 -17.04
N PHE A 326 12.62 -16.44 -16.47
CA PHE A 326 12.66 -16.58 -15.02
C PHE A 326 14.09 -16.38 -14.51
N VAL A 327 14.29 -15.38 -13.65
CA VAL A 327 15.57 -15.13 -12.98
C VAL A 327 15.54 -15.80 -11.61
N ALA A 328 16.46 -16.75 -11.38
CA ALA A 328 16.60 -17.42 -10.10
C ALA A 328 17.50 -16.62 -9.14
N GLU A 329 17.14 -16.63 -7.85
CA GLU A 329 18.02 -16.16 -6.77
C GLU A 329 19.31 -16.99 -6.73
N SER A 330 20.42 -16.33 -6.41
CA SER A 330 21.70 -16.99 -6.13
C SER A 330 22.54 -16.17 -5.16
N ASP A 331 23.28 -16.87 -4.29
CA ASP A 331 24.18 -16.25 -3.32
C ASP A 331 25.40 -15.61 -4.02
N CYS A 332 25.91 -14.52 -3.45
CA CYS A 332 27.22 -13.96 -3.77
C CYS A 332 28.32 -14.95 -3.40
N ALA A 333 29.31 -15.14 -4.28
CA ALA A 333 30.42 -16.04 -4.02
C ALA A 333 31.57 -15.38 -3.25
N SER A 334 31.58 -14.05 -3.16
CA SER A 334 32.65 -13.26 -2.53
C SER A 334 32.17 -11.89 -2.06
N ILE A 335 32.99 -11.21 -1.25
CA ILE A 335 32.75 -9.81 -0.86
C ILE A 335 32.76 -8.88 -2.09
N ASP A 336 33.58 -9.17 -3.10
CA ASP A 336 33.60 -8.40 -4.35
C ASP A 336 32.28 -8.54 -5.15
N ASP A 337 31.62 -9.69 -5.04
CA ASP A 337 30.28 -9.88 -5.62
C ASP A 337 29.22 -9.07 -4.86
N VAL A 338 29.33 -8.99 -3.53
CA VAL A 338 28.46 -8.16 -2.69
C VAL A 338 28.63 -6.67 -3.03
N ALA A 339 29.86 -6.17 -3.14
CA ALA A 339 30.10 -4.80 -3.54
C ALA A 339 29.56 -4.51 -4.95
N ALA A 340 29.77 -5.42 -5.91
CA ALA A 340 29.23 -5.31 -7.26
C ALA A 340 27.69 -5.34 -7.28
N TYR A 341 27.07 -6.13 -6.41
CA TYR A 341 25.63 -6.18 -6.23
C TYR A 341 25.07 -4.81 -5.81
N PHE A 342 25.60 -4.23 -4.73
CA PHE A 342 25.12 -2.95 -4.23
C PHE A 342 25.44 -1.81 -5.19
N GLN A 343 26.58 -1.87 -5.90
CA GLN A 343 26.87 -0.96 -7.00
C GLN A 343 25.82 -1.05 -8.13
N SER A 344 25.43 -2.26 -8.53
CA SER A 344 24.35 -2.49 -9.50
C SER A 344 23.01 -1.96 -8.98
N ALA A 345 22.70 -2.16 -7.70
CA ALA A 345 21.48 -1.64 -7.06
C ALA A 345 21.44 -0.10 -7.08
N GLY A 346 22.57 0.54 -6.77
CA GLY A 346 22.73 1.99 -6.86
C GLY A 346 22.58 2.52 -8.28
N CYS A 347 23.09 1.79 -9.27
CA CYS A 347 22.89 2.15 -10.67
C CYS A 347 21.40 2.15 -11.05
N TRP A 348 20.66 1.10 -10.65
CA TRP A 348 19.22 1.00 -10.88
C TRP A 348 18.43 2.06 -10.13
N ALA A 349 18.78 2.39 -8.89
CA ALA A 349 18.12 3.44 -8.12
C ALA A 349 18.19 4.81 -8.85
N ALA A 350 19.35 5.15 -9.39
CA ALA A 350 19.53 6.37 -10.20
C ALA A 350 18.73 6.33 -11.51
N LEU A 351 18.70 5.18 -12.21
CA LEU A 351 17.90 5.03 -13.44
C LEU A 351 16.40 5.10 -13.16
N PHE A 352 15.90 4.41 -12.13
CA PHE A 352 14.50 4.48 -11.71
C PHE A 352 14.10 5.88 -11.30
N HIS A 353 14.99 6.61 -10.63
CA HIS A 353 14.79 8.04 -10.39
C HIS A 353 14.67 8.80 -11.73
N MET A 354 15.57 8.63 -12.70
CA MET A 354 15.47 9.36 -13.97
C MET A 354 14.19 9.03 -14.75
N PHE A 355 13.71 7.78 -14.67
CA PHE A 355 12.55 7.30 -15.41
C PHE A 355 11.21 7.41 -14.65
N ASN A 356 11.22 8.06 -13.49
CA ASN A 356 10.05 8.18 -12.61
C ASN A 356 9.38 6.84 -12.30
N THR A 357 10.21 5.82 -12.10
CA THR A 357 9.77 4.50 -11.63
C THR A 357 9.44 4.58 -10.16
N ARG A 358 8.26 4.04 -9.82
CA ARG A 358 7.72 4.00 -8.47
C ARG A 358 7.50 2.54 -8.05
N ASP A 359 7.28 2.33 -6.75
CA ASP A 359 6.84 1.04 -6.20
C ASP A 359 7.81 -0.13 -6.49
N VAL A 360 9.11 0.12 -6.44
CA VAL A 360 10.11 -0.95 -6.49
C VAL A 360 10.23 -1.54 -5.08
N HIS A 361 9.68 -2.72 -4.87
CA HIS A 361 9.72 -3.44 -3.59
C HIS A 361 10.38 -4.82 -3.75
N GLU A 362 10.48 -5.59 -2.66
CA GLU A 362 11.29 -6.81 -2.55
C GLU A 362 10.93 -7.89 -3.58
N GLU A 363 9.67 -7.98 -4.00
CA GLU A 363 9.21 -8.94 -5.01
C GLU A 363 9.48 -8.50 -6.46
N ASN A 364 9.80 -7.21 -6.69
CA ASN A 364 10.07 -6.67 -8.03
C ASN A 364 11.55 -6.80 -8.43
N VAL A 365 12.39 -7.33 -7.54
CA VAL A 365 13.84 -7.45 -7.75
C VAL A 365 14.33 -8.80 -7.27
N ILE A 366 15.31 -9.36 -7.99
CA ILE A 366 15.93 -10.64 -7.64
C ILE A 366 17.42 -10.43 -7.36
N ALA A 367 17.87 -10.96 -6.23
CA ALA A 367 19.30 -11.05 -5.92
C ALA A 367 19.93 -12.25 -6.65
N ALA A 368 20.56 -11.99 -7.80
CA ALA A 368 21.17 -13.00 -8.65
C ALA A 368 22.70 -12.94 -8.59
N GLY A 369 23.26 -13.44 -7.49
CA GLY A 369 24.69 -13.37 -7.19
C GLY A 369 25.12 -11.91 -7.10
N ARG A 370 26.06 -11.51 -7.95
CA ARG A 370 26.60 -10.15 -8.00
C ARG A 370 25.70 -9.09 -8.67
N GLN A 371 24.47 -9.45 -9.06
CA GLN A 371 23.58 -8.57 -9.83
C GLN A 371 22.27 -8.30 -9.10
N PHE A 372 21.93 -7.02 -8.97
CA PHE A 372 20.58 -6.55 -8.65
C PHE A 372 19.77 -6.55 -9.94
N VAL A 373 18.82 -7.49 -10.08
CA VAL A 373 18.06 -7.68 -11.33
C VAL A 373 16.60 -7.29 -11.10
N PRO A 374 16.13 -6.14 -11.62
CA PRO A 374 14.72 -5.83 -11.61
C PRO A 374 13.97 -6.77 -12.57
N VAL A 375 12.85 -7.30 -12.09
CA VAL A 375 11.99 -8.24 -12.81
C VAL A 375 10.60 -7.70 -13.08
N ASP A 376 10.28 -6.51 -12.55
CA ASP A 376 9.09 -5.76 -12.92
C ASP A 376 9.38 -4.27 -13.15
N PHE A 377 8.92 -3.76 -14.29
CA PHE A 377 9.11 -2.38 -14.73
C PHE A 377 7.80 -1.62 -14.91
N GLU A 378 6.64 -2.23 -14.63
CA GLU A 378 5.34 -1.71 -15.05
C GLU A 378 4.97 -0.35 -14.44
N ALA A 379 5.56 0.01 -13.30
CA ALA A 379 5.38 1.31 -12.64
C ALA A 379 6.45 2.36 -13.04
N SER A 380 7.21 2.11 -14.12
CA SER A 380 8.09 3.10 -14.76
C SER A 380 7.29 4.11 -15.57
N LEU A 381 7.73 5.36 -15.67
CA LEU A 381 6.96 6.45 -16.32
C LEU A 381 5.64 6.79 -15.60
N THR A 382 5.57 6.58 -14.29
CA THR A 382 4.33 6.84 -13.54
C THR A 382 3.88 8.29 -13.79
N ALA A 383 2.66 8.47 -14.31
CA ALA A 383 2.13 9.81 -14.56
C ALA A 383 1.90 10.54 -13.23
N MET A 384 2.05 11.85 -13.22
CA MET A 384 1.82 12.66 -12.02
C MET A 384 0.73 13.69 -12.25
N GLU A 385 0.00 13.95 -11.19
CA GLU A 385 -0.80 15.17 -11.06
C GLU A 385 -0.01 16.10 -10.15
N SER A 386 -0.02 17.41 -10.46
CA SER A 386 0.40 18.43 -9.51
C SER A 386 -0.60 18.41 -8.36
N LYS A 387 -0.29 17.68 -7.28
CA LYS A 387 -1.13 17.64 -6.11
C LYS A 387 -0.82 18.87 -5.25
N HIS A 388 -1.64 19.90 -5.35
CA HIS A 388 -1.75 20.85 -4.24
C HIS A 388 -2.45 20.10 -3.10
N LEU A 389 -1.67 19.62 -2.12
CA LEU A 389 -2.23 19.00 -0.92
C LEU A 389 -3.11 20.00 -0.15
N PHE A 390 -2.79 21.28 -0.30
CA PHE A 390 -3.49 22.38 0.33
C PHE A 390 -3.69 23.54 -0.65
N ASP A 391 -4.90 24.08 -0.69
CA ASP A 391 -5.28 25.26 -1.48
C ASP A 391 -5.12 26.55 -0.64
N SER A 392 -3.88 26.84 -0.21
CA SER A 392 -3.54 28.06 0.54
C SER A 392 -2.10 28.49 0.26
N ILE A 393 -1.87 29.80 0.16
CA ILE A 393 -0.55 30.40 -0.05
C ILE A 393 0.38 30.17 1.15
N GLU A 394 -0.18 30.09 2.36
CA GLU A 394 0.53 29.74 3.59
C GLU A 394 1.01 28.28 3.61
N MET A 395 0.51 27.42 2.71
CA MET A 395 0.93 26.02 2.55
C MET A 395 1.73 25.76 1.27
N GLU A 396 2.03 26.79 0.48
CA GLU A 396 2.67 26.61 -0.82
C GLU A 396 4.06 25.97 -0.71
N ALA A 397 4.90 26.39 0.24
CA ALA A 397 6.20 25.76 0.47
C ALA A 397 6.07 24.31 0.95
N VAL A 398 4.98 23.97 1.64
CA VAL A 398 4.67 22.59 2.04
C VAL A 398 4.37 21.75 0.80
N ASN A 399 3.55 22.26 -0.13
CA ASN A 399 3.30 21.61 -1.42
C ASN A 399 4.60 21.43 -2.23
N ARG A 400 5.43 22.48 -2.33
CA ARG A 400 6.71 22.42 -3.06
C ARG A 400 7.68 21.39 -2.47
N ALA A 401 7.81 21.34 -1.14
CA ALA A 401 8.65 20.35 -0.48
C ALA A 401 8.13 18.92 -0.67
N TRP A 402 6.80 18.74 -0.72
CA TRP A 402 6.22 17.45 -1.08
C TRP A 402 6.58 17.04 -2.51
N ASP A 403 6.35 17.93 -3.48
CA ASP A 403 6.71 17.69 -4.88
C ASP A 403 8.21 17.41 -5.05
N ARG A 404 9.05 18.12 -4.29
CA ARG A 404 10.50 17.92 -4.26
C ARG A 404 10.87 16.55 -3.71
N LEU A 405 10.24 16.11 -2.61
CA LEU A 405 10.44 14.79 -2.01
C LEU A 405 9.98 13.65 -2.93
N GLU A 406 8.83 13.81 -3.59
CA GLU A 406 8.34 12.90 -4.63
C GLU A 406 9.29 12.87 -5.84
N GLY A 407 10.04 13.94 -6.07
CA GLY A 407 11.11 14.02 -7.06
C GLY A 407 12.45 13.44 -6.62
N THR A 408 12.51 12.50 -5.67
CA THR A 408 13.78 11.94 -5.16
C THR A 408 13.94 10.46 -5.45
N VAL A 409 15.17 9.96 -5.33
CA VAL A 409 15.48 8.53 -5.37
C VAL A 409 14.73 7.72 -4.31
N ASN A 410 14.40 8.32 -3.15
CA ASN A 410 13.65 7.66 -2.09
C ASN A 410 12.25 7.26 -2.56
N ALA A 411 11.68 8.06 -3.47
CA ALA A 411 10.35 7.83 -4.01
C ALA A 411 10.27 6.61 -4.95
N THR A 412 11.41 6.03 -5.35
CA THR A 412 11.47 4.83 -6.21
C THR A 412 11.08 3.54 -5.48
N GLY A 413 11.28 3.48 -4.16
CA GLY A 413 11.11 2.27 -3.34
C GLY A 413 12.36 1.40 -3.19
N VAL A 414 13.45 1.67 -3.93
CA VAL A 414 14.69 0.87 -3.81
C VAL A 414 15.30 0.96 -2.42
N ILE A 415 15.39 2.18 -1.88
CA ILE A 415 15.91 2.43 -0.54
C ILE A 415 14.77 2.17 0.46
N PRO A 416 14.98 1.35 1.50
CA PRO A 416 13.94 1.05 2.47
C PRO A 416 13.51 2.28 3.26
N THR A 417 12.21 2.37 3.52
CA THR A 417 11.64 3.36 4.43
C THR A 417 10.95 2.65 5.59
N VAL A 418 10.85 3.32 6.73
CA VAL A 418 10.19 2.75 7.91
C VAL A 418 8.71 3.10 7.90
N GLN A 419 7.85 2.08 7.93
CA GLN A 419 6.41 2.21 8.07
C GLN A 419 5.98 1.82 9.49
N ALA A 420 5.17 2.65 10.14
CA ALA A 420 4.59 2.30 11.43
C ALA A 420 3.52 1.20 11.28
N LEU A 421 3.55 0.26 12.22
CA LEU A 421 2.55 -0.76 12.43
C LEU A 421 1.80 -0.49 13.75
N ASP A 422 0.72 -1.22 13.99
CA ASP A 422 -0.02 -1.14 15.25
C ASP A 422 0.89 -1.39 16.47
N GLY A 423 0.73 -0.55 17.49
CA GLY A 423 1.36 -0.69 18.81
C GLY A 423 2.89 -0.57 18.82
N ASN A 424 3.44 0.64 18.70
CA ASN A 424 4.88 0.98 18.74
C ASN A 424 5.81 0.17 17.82
N ARG A 425 5.26 -0.71 16.97
CA ARG A 425 5.99 -1.52 16.02
C ARG A 425 6.17 -0.75 14.72
N VAL A 426 7.20 -1.13 13.99
CA VAL A 426 7.58 -0.58 12.70
C VAL A 426 8.04 -1.72 11.81
N LYS A 427 8.02 -1.50 10.50
CA LYS A 427 8.54 -2.44 9.50
C LYS A 427 9.24 -1.62 8.41
N GLN A 428 10.38 -2.11 7.93
CA GLN A 428 11.00 -1.59 6.72
C GLN A 428 10.22 -2.05 5.48
N VAL A 429 10.01 -1.12 4.56
CA VAL A 429 9.37 -1.35 3.26
C VAL A 429 10.28 -0.80 2.16
N GLY A 430 10.62 -1.66 1.20
CA GLY A 430 11.41 -1.29 0.02
C GLY A 430 12.17 -2.48 -0.56
N ALA A 431 12.77 -2.31 -1.73
CA ALA A 431 13.45 -3.40 -2.44
C ALA A 431 14.59 -4.01 -1.63
N LEU A 432 15.39 -3.16 -0.98
CA LEU A 432 16.55 -3.56 -0.17
C LEU A 432 16.22 -3.68 1.33
N GLN A 433 14.98 -4.06 1.68
CA GLN A 433 14.57 -4.14 3.08
C GLN A 433 15.26 -5.27 3.82
N GLY A 434 15.69 -4.99 5.06
CA GLY A 434 16.10 -6.01 6.01
C GLY A 434 14.91 -6.91 6.34
N GLY A 435 15.14 -8.23 6.37
CA GLY A 435 14.09 -9.19 6.70
C GLY A 435 13.43 -8.83 8.04
N SER A 436 12.11 -8.63 8.05
CA SER A 436 11.35 -8.48 9.29
C SER A 436 11.01 -9.87 9.82
N ASP A 437 11.41 -10.20 11.05
CA ASP A 437 10.93 -11.35 11.83
C ASP A 437 9.47 -11.11 12.28
N THR A 438 8.59 -10.83 11.32
CA THR A 438 7.16 -10.78 11.60
C THR A 438 6.67 -12.21 11.61
N GLU A 439 6.45 -12.79 12.79
CA GLU A 439 5.74 -14.05 12.95
C GLU A 439 4.30 -13.88 12.44
N LEU A 440 4.11 -14.04 11.14
CA LEU A 440 2.79 -14.18 10.56
C LEU A 440 2.23 -15.54 11.01
N LYS A 441 0.93 -15.59 11.31
CA LYS A 441 0.23 -16.85 11.58
C LYS A 441 -0.62 -17.16 10.37
N GLN A 442 -0.56 -18.41 9.91
CA GLN A 442 -1.45 -18.92 8.88
C GLN A 442 -2.38 -19.96 9.49
N VAL A 443 -3.60 -20.03 8.94
CA VAL A 443 -4.51 -21.14 9.25
C VAL A 443 -4.14 -22.30 8.35
N ILE A 444 -3.75 -23.42 8.95
CA ILE A 444 -3.63 -24.70 8.25
C ILE A 444 -4.77 -25.62 8.68
N TRP A 445 -5.11 -26.57 7.82
CA TRP A 445 -6.13 -27.57 8.12
C TRP A 445 -5.44 -28.86 8.53
N GLN A 446 -5.79 -29.35 9.72
CA GLN A 446 -5.27 -30.61 10.26
C GLN A 446 -6.25 -31.74 10.01
N ASN A 447 -5.74 -32.98 9.87
CA ASN A 447 -6.54 -34.18 9.61
C ASN A 447 -7.48 -34.02 8.41
N ILE A 448 -6.95 -33.44 7.33
CA ILE A 448 -7.62 -33.37 6.03
C ILE A 448 -8.07 -34.80 5.67
N ASP A 449 -9.32 -34.94 5.23
CA ASP A 449 -9.99 -36.22 4.90
C ASP A 449 -10.43 -37.10 6.08
N ARG A 450 -10.47 -36.56 7.31
CA ARG A 450 -10.98 -37.29 8.48
C ARG A 450 -12.11 -36.53 9.18
N ILE A 451 -12.91 -37.27 9.96
CA ILE A 451 -13.95 -36.70 10.84
C ILE A 451 -13.40 -35.78 11.95
N THR A 452 -12.08 -35.73 12.10
CA THR A 452 -11.36 -34.89 13.04
C THR A 452 -10.71 -33.69 12.37
N ILE A 453 -11.17 -33.26 11.18
CA ILE A 453 -10.70 -32.03 10.54
C ILE A 453 -10.92 -30.82 11.46
N PHE A 454 -9.92 -29.96 11.59
CA PHE A 454 -10.02 -28.68 12.31
C PHE A 454 -9.00 -27.66 11.78
N PRO A 455 -9.30 -26.36 11.87
CA PRO A 455 -8.33 -25.30 11.58
C PRO A 455 -7.36 -25.13 12.75
N ASP A 456 -6.07 -25.01 12.44
CA ASP A 456 -5.00 -24.73 13.39
C ASP A 456 -4.23 -23.48 12.98
N LEU A 457 -3.79 -22.68 13.95
CA LEU A 457 -3.04 -21.44 13.72
C LEU A 457 -1.57 -21.71 13.96
N VAL A 458 -0.81 -21.88 12.88
CA VAL A 458 0.62 -22.13 12.95
C VAL A 458 1.42 -20.89 12.56
N PRO A 459 2.61 -20.67 13.14
CA PRO A 459 3.56 -19.70 12.60
C PRO A 459 3.85 -20.02 11.14
N LEU A 460 3.63 -19.05 10.26
CA LEU A 460 4.09 -19.08 8.89
C LEU A 460 5.60 -18.84 8.93
N ALA A 461 6.39 -19.86 8.58
CA ALA A 461 7.81 -19.65 8.31
C ALA A 461 7.90 -18.68 7.13
N ALA A 462 8.20 -17.41 7.41
CA ALA A 462 8.31 -16.40 6.38
C ALA A 462 9.41 -16.86 5.40
N LYS A 463 9.04 -17.19 4.16
CA LYS A 463 10.00 -17.06 3.07
C LYS A 463 10.30 -15.57 2.98
N THR A 464 11.42 -15.15 3.57
CA THR A 464 11.92 -13.79 3.44
C THR A 464 12.39 -13.61 2.00
N ALA A 465 11.45 -13.37 1.09
CA ALA A 465 11.76 -12.70 -0.15
C ALA A 465 12.34 -11.35 0.24
N SER A 466 13.59 -11.13 -0.11
CA SER A 466 14.31 -9.90 0.16
C SER A 466 15.15 -9.62 -1.07
N GLY A 467 15.12 -8.37 -1.53
CA GLY A 467 16.09 -7.91 -2.51
C GLY A 467 17.48 -7.74 -1.92
N LEU A 468 17.81 -8.29 -0.74
CA LEU A 468 19.17 -8.27 -0.22
C LEU A 468 20.00 -9.46 -0.74
N PRO A 469 21.29 -9.25 -1.04
CA PRO A 469 22.17 -10.34 -1.43
C PRO A 469 22.50 -11.22 -0.22
N LYS A 470 22.82 -12.49 -0.49
CA LYS A 470 23.32 -13.43 0.52
C LYS A 470 24.80 -13.71 0.29
N LEU A 471 25.59 -13.77 1.34
CA LEU A 471 26.95 -14.29 1.35
C LEU A 471 27.02 -15.41 2.40
N GLU A 472 27.45 -16.61 1.98
CA GLU A 472 27.49 -17.81 2.84
C GLU A 472 26.14 -18.10 3.54
N GLY A 473 25.02 -17.92 2.81
CA GLY A 473 23.66 -18.13 3.34
C GLY A 473 23.14 -17.03 4.28
N LYS A 474 23.87 -15.94 4.50
CA LYS A 474 23.44 -14.81 5.35
C LYS A 474 23.19 -13.56 4.52
N PHE A 475 22.09 -12.86 4.80
CA PHE A 475 21.81 -11.57 4.17
C PHE A 475 22.85 -10.52 4.56
N VAL A 476 23.28 -9.71 3.59
CA VAL A 476 24.12 -8.53 3.80
C VAL A 476 23.25 -7.27 3.76
N ASP A 477 23.41 -6.39 4.75
CA ASP A 477 22.60 -5.17 4.91
C ASP A 477 23.11 -4.02 4.01
N LEU A 478 22.20 -3.24 3.44
CA LEU A 478 22.51 -2.06 2.62
C LEU A 478 23.38 -1.04 3.36
N TYR A 479 23.19 -0.84 4.67
CA TYR A 479 23.95 0.13 5.43
C TYR A 479 25.44 -0.21 5.52
N ASP A 480 25.76 -1.51 5.59
CA ASP A 480 27.13 -2.00 5.67
C ASP A 480 27.87 -1.81 4.33
N GLU A 481 27.13 -1.72 3.21
CA GLU A 481 27.64 -1.54 1.84
C GLU A 481 27.14 -0.23 1.17
N LYS A 482 26.76 0.77 1.97
CA LYS A 482 26.19 2.04 1.47
C LYS A 482 27.14 2.77 0.52
N GLU A 483 28.45 2.67 0.74
CA GLU A 483 29.46 3.30 -0.11
C GLU A 483 29.44 2.72 -1.53
N ALA A 484 29.26 1.41 -1.68
CA ALA A 484 29.13 0.75 -2.98
C ALA A 484 27.84 1.16 -3.69
N PHE A 485 26.73 1.22 -2.94
CA PHE A 485 25.44 1.71 -3.45
C PHE A 485 25.52 3.16 -3.95
N ILE A 486 26.04 4.07 -3.14
CA ILE A 486 26.21 5.48 -3.52
C ILE A 486 27.20 5.63 -4.69
N ALA A 487 28.25 4.81 -4.76
CA ALA A 487 29.17 4.79 -5.90
C ALA A 487 28.46 4.39 -7.21
N GLY A 488 27.58 3.39 -7.15
CA GLY A 488 26.70 3.02 -8.27
C GLY A 488 25.87 4.19 -8.77
N MET A 489 25.14 4.86 -7.87
CA MET A 489 24.33 6.04 -8.21
C MET A 489 25.18 7.15 -8.84
N ARG A 490 26.32 7.49 -8.21
CA ARG A 490 27.23 8.54 -8.69
C ARG A 490 27.75 8.24 -10.09
N SER A 491 28.10 6.98 -10.36
CA SER A 491 28.59 6.55 -11.67
C SER A 491 27.52 6.68 -12.76
N THR A 492 26.26 6.33 -12.44
CA THR A 492 25.12 6.50 -13.36
C THR A 492 24.87 7.95 -13.67
N PHE A 493 24.72 8.81 -12.66
CA PHE A 493 24.49 10.23 -12.88
C PHE A 493 25.64 10.90 -13.66
N GLY A 494 26.89 10.59 -13.30
CA GLY A 494 28.06 11.08 -14.01
C GLY A 494 28.08 10.67 -15.48
N PHE A 495 27.70 9.41 -15.78
CA PHE A 495 27.59 8.94 -17.15
C PHE A 495 26.50 9.70 -17.94
N LEU A 496 25.30 9.83 -17.37
CA LEU A 496 24.19 10.55 -18.02
C LEU A 496 24.52 12.02 -18.29
N LEU A 497 25.16 12.70 -17.33
CA LEU A 497 25.63 14.08 -17.49
C LEU A 497 26.69 14.25 -18.58
N SER A 498 27.46 13.19 -18.88
CA SER A 498 28.47 13.20 -19.94
C SER A 498 27.89 12.96 -21.35
N LYS A 499 26.60 12.61 -21.46
CA LYS A 499 25.94 12.17 -22.70
C LYS A 499 24.67 12.95 -23.11
N PRO A 500 24.50 14.26 -22.82
CA PRO A 500 23.24 14.97 -23.10
C PRO A 500 22.93 15.07 -24.61
N PHE A 501 23.97 15.15 -25.46
CA PHE A 501 23.80 15.23 -26.91
C PHE A 501 23.36 13.90 -27.52
N GLU A 502 23.96 12.79 -27.06
CA GLU A 502 23.61 11.44 -27.51
C GLU A 502 22.19 11.07 -27.07
N LEU A 503 21.81 11.41 -25.84
CA LEU A 503 20.44 11.22 -25.34
C LEU A 503 19.41 12.03 -26.13
N SER A 504 19.67 13.33 -26.36
CA SER A 504 18.73 14.19 -27.11
C SER A 504 18.58 13.81 -28.59
N LYS A 505 19.56 13.15 -29.19
CA LYS A 505 19.49 12.68 -30.59
C LYS A 505 18.89 11.30 -30.76
N ASN A 506 18.87 10.47 -29.71
CA ASN A 506 18.40 9.09 -29.82
C ASN A 506 16.87 9.01 -29.64
N THR A 507 16.13 9.63 -30.55
CA THR A 507 14.66 9.61 -30.52
C THR A 507 14.10 8.19 -30.61
N GLU A 508 14.81 7.28 -31.30
CA GLU A 508 14.39 5.86 -31.41
C GLU A 508 14.41 5.15 -30.04
N LEU A 509 15.32 5.51 -29.15
CA LEU A 509 15.39 4.94 -27.81
C LEU A 509 14.15 5.27 -26.98
N PHE A 510 13.67 6.52 -27.05
CA PHE A 510 12.49 6.97 -26.32
C PHE A 510 11.16 6.59 -27.00
N LYS A 511 11.15 6.31 -28.31
CA LYS A 511 9.96 5.84 -29.04
C LYS A 511 9.39 4.52 -28.50
N GLU A 512 10.23 3.66 -27.94
CA GLU A 512 9.78 2.40 -27.33
C GLU A 512 9.01 2.66 -26.03
N PHE A 513 9.42 3.68 -25.28
CA PHE A 513 8.72 4.15 -24.08
C PHE A 513 7.40 4.85 -24.45
N GLU A 514 7.28 5.51 -25.61
CA GLU A 514 6.03 6.13 -26.12
C GLU A 514 4.89 5.16 -26.40
N ARG A 515 5.18 3.86 -26.53
CA ARG A 515 4.18 2.83 -26.81
C ARG A 515 3.73 2.09 -25.56
N ALA A 516 4.35 2.37 -24.41
CA ALA A 516 4.09 1.63 -23.20
C ALA A 516 2.76 2.03 -22.55
N SER A 517 2.02 1.02 -22.10
CA SER A 517 0.99 1.14 -21.07
C SER A 517 1.64 0.98 -19.70
N VAL A 518 1.40 1.91 -18.80
CA VAL A 518 2.14 2.07 -17.54
C VAL A 518 1.19 1.92 -16.37
N ARG A 519 1.51 1.04 -15.41
CA ARG A 519 0.69 0.79 -14.22
C ARG A 519 0.61 2.04 -13.34
N ARG A 520 -0.60 2.33 -12.88
CA ARG A 520 -0.91 3.38 -11.91
C ARG A 520 -1.34 2.76 -10.59
N ILE A 521 -0.44 2.78 -9.62
CA ILE A 521 -0.80 2.43 -8.24
C ILE A 521 -1.47 3.63 -7.58
N LEU A 522 -2.77 3.51 -7.30
CA LEU A 522 -3.53 4.51 -6.54
C LEU A 522 -3.32 4.37 -5.03
N ARG A 523 -3.27 3.11 -4.58
CA ARG A 523 -3.12 2.69 -3.19
C ARG A 523 -2.26 1.44 -3.16
N PRO A 524 -1.45 1.22 -2.11
CA PRO A 524 -0.64 0.02 -1.99
C PRO A 524 -1.50 -1.25 -2.06
N THR A 525 -1.04 -2.30 -2.72
CA THR A 525 -1.83 -3.53 -2.86
C THR A 525 -2.20 -4.16 -1.51
N ALA A 526 -1.32 -4.05 -0.51
CA ALA A 526 -1.60 -4.48 0.86
C ALA A 526 -2.88 -3.85 1.45
N PHE A 527 -3.19 -2.61 1.07
CA PHE A 527 -4.43 -1.96 1.47
C PHE A 527 -5.65 -2.67 0.85
N TYR A 528 -5.62 -2.96 -0.46
CA TYR A 528 -6.70 -3.70 -1.12
C TYR A 528 -6.82 -5.15 -0.60
N ALA A 529 -5.71 -5.80 -0.27
CA ALA A 529 -5.73 -7.12 0.37
C ALA A 529 -6.50 -7.11 1.71
N LEU A 530 -6.38 -6.05 2.51
CA LEU A 530 -7.19 -5.89 3.73
C LEU A 530 -8.69 -5.76 3.42
N VAL A 531 -9.04 -5.03 2.35
CA VAL A 531 -10.44 -4.90 1.92
C VAL A 531 -11.01 -6.23 1.44
N LEU A 532 -10.26 -6.92 0.57
CA LEU A 532 -10.60 -8.25 0.09
C LEU A 532 -10.71 -9.24 1.26
N GLY A 533 -9.86 -9.13 2.28
CA GLY A 533 -9.97 -9.92 3.51
C GLY A 533 -11.30 -9.70 4.24
N ARG A 534 -11.80 -8.47 4.29
CA ARG A 534 -13.14 -8.17 4.85
C ARG A 534 -14.27 -8.70 3.98
N LEU A 535 -14.16 -8.57 2.65
CA LEU A 535 -15.14 -9.09 1.71
C LEU A 535 -15.17 -10.61 1.67
N ASN A 536 -14.04 -11.26 1.94
CA ASN A 536 -13.90 -12.71 2.00
C ASN A 536 -14.19 -13.30 3.39
N ASP A 537 -14.59 -12.48 4.38
CA ASP A 537 -15.00 -12.97 5.69
C ASP A 537 -16.42 -13.57 5.64
N PRO A 538 -16.58 -14.90 5.81
CA PRO A 538 -17.87 -15.55 5.69
C PRO A 538 -18.90 -15.11 6.74
N ARG A 539 -18.51 -14.38 7.78
CA ARG A 539 -19.44 -13.78 8.75
C ARG A 539 -20.29 -12.67 8.14
N GLN A 540 -19.81 -12.04 7.07
CA GLN A 540 -20.51 -10.96 6.36
C GLN A 540 -21.41 -11.46 5.22
N TRP A 541 -21.30 -12.73 4.83
CA TRP A 541 -21.98 -13.30 3.65
C TRP A 541 -23.47 -13.63 3.85
N THR A 542 -24.05 -13.25 4.98
CA THR A 542 -25.45 -13.51 5.33
C THR A 542 -26.44 -12.66 4.52
N ASP A 543 -25.98 -11.52 4.00
CA ASP A 543 -26.74 -10.58 3.20
C ASP A 543 -25.82 -9.75 2.28
N GLY A 544 -26.16 -9.66 0.99
CA GLY A 544 -25.36 -8.98 -0.04
C GLY A 544 -25.19 -7.48 0.20
N ILE A 545 -26.14 -6.84 0.88
CA ILE A 545 -26.04 -5.42 1.25
C ILE A 545 -25.01 -5.26 2.36
N THR A 546 -25.11 -6.02 3.46
CA THR A 546 -24.15 -5.91 4.57
C THR A 546 -22.71 -6.31 4.18
N TRP A 547 -22.60 -7.19 3.20
CA TRP A 547 -21.33 -7.57 2.57
C TRP A 547 -20.73 -6.43 1.73
N SER A 548 -21.49 -5.87 0.79
CA SER A 548 -20.99 -4.83 -0.14
C SER A 548 -20.72 -3.48 0.52
N VAL A 549 -21.49 -3.09 1.55
CA VAL A 549 -21.27 -1.80 2.27
C VAL A 549 -19.91 -1.71 2.95
N GLN A 550 -19.19 -2.84 3.10
CA GLN A 550 -17.81 -2.82 3.56
C GLN A 550 -16.92 -1.95 2.66
N LEU A 551 -17.24 -1.84 1.36
CA LEU A 551 -16.51 -1.00 0.39
C LEU A 551 -16.68 0.50 0.65
N ASN A 552 -17.80 0.94 1.24
CA ASN A 552 -18.02 2.38 1.48
C ASN A 552 -17.05 2.98 2.51
N PHE A 553 -16.22 2.18 3.17
CA PHE A 553 -15.10 2.73 3.93
C PHE A 553 -14.13 3.54 3.04
N LEU A 554 -14.02 3.22 1.74
CA LEU A 554 -13.20 3.96 0.78
C LEU A 554 -13.72 5.39 0.59
N ASP A 555 -15.01 5.66 0.81
CA ASP A 555 -15.59 7.01 0.74
C ASP A 555 -15.05 7.93 1.85
N ARG A 556 -14.47 7.37 2.91
CA ARG A 556 -13.82 8.12 3.99
C ARG A 556 -12.45 8.66 3.59
N LEU A 557 -11.85 8.09 2.56
CA LEU A 557 -10.50 8.44 2.14
C LEU A 557 -10.55 9.67 1.25
N PRO A 558 -9.56 10.57 1.35
CA PRO A 558 -9.47 11.68 0.42
C PRO A 558 -9.38 11.15 -1.02
N GLY A 559 -9.98 11.92 -1.93
CA GLY A 559 -9.86 11.69 -3.36
C GLY A 559 -8.39 11.57 -3.77
N VAL A 560 -8.12 10.72 -4.76
CA VAL A 560 -6.75 10.50 -5.27
C VAL A 560 -6.32 11.58 -6.26
N SER A 561 -7.27 12.38 -6.75
CA SER A 561 -7.13 13.50 -7.67
C SER A 561 -7.94 14.70 -7.19
N ALA A 562 -7.60 15.91 -7.65
CA ALA A 562 -8.47 17.09 -7.52
C ALA A 562 -9.70 17.01 -8.45
N SER A 563 -9.65 16.16 -9.49
CA SER A 563 -10.76 15.99 -10.44
C SER A 563 -11.85 15.10 -9.84
N VAL A 564 -13.04 15.68 -9.61
CA VAL A 564 -14.24 14.96 -9.16
C VAL A 564 -14.62 13.85 -10.14
N LYS A 565 -14.51 14.12 -11.45
CA LYS A 565 -14.81 13.15 -12.50
C LYS A 565 -13.87 11.96 -12.46
N LEU A 566 -12.57 12.21 -12.30
CA LEU A 566 -11.57 11.16 -12.19
C LEU A 566 -11.78 10.32 -10.92
N ASN A 567 -12.00 10.96 -9.77
CA ASN A 567 -12.28 10.24 -8.52
C ASN A 567 -13.51 9.33 -8.64
N ALA A 568 -14.59 9.79 -9.28
CA ALA A 568 -15.79 8.98 -9.49
C ALA A 568 -15.52 7.77 -10.40
N PHE A 569 -14.75 7.95 -11.48
CA PHE A 569 -14.34 6.85 -12.36
C PHE A 569 -13.50 5.81 -11.63
N LEU A 570 -12.46 6.25 -10.92
CA LEU A 570 -11.55 5.35 -10.20
C LEU A 570 -12.28 4.61 -9.09
N ARG A 571 -13.17 5.30 -8.36
CA ARG A 571 -13.94 4.68 -7.30
C ARG A 571 -14.89 3.59 -7.83
N ALA A 572 -15.58 3.86 -8.92
CA ALA A 572 -16.44 2.86 -9.57
C ALA A 572 -15.64 1.64 -10.07
N ALA A 573 -14.41 1.85 -10.55
CA ALA A 573 -13.52 0.77 -10.96
C ALA A 573 -12.98 -0.04 -9.77
N GLU A 574 -12.61 0.62 -8.66
CA GLU A 574 -12.24 -0.04 -7.41
C GLU A 574 -13.38 -0.96 -6.92
N ASP A 575 -14.62 -0.46 -6.90
CA ASP A 575 -15.77 -1.24 -6.45
C ASP A 575 -16.02 -2.47 -7.35
N ARG A 576 -15.93 -2.32 -8.67
CA ARG A 576 -16.08 -3.43 -9.62
C ARG A 576 -15.04 -4.52 -9.38
N ALA A 577 -13.75 -4.16 -9.31
CA ALA A 577 -12.66 -5.11 -9.13
C ALA A 577 -12.78 -5.84 -7.77
N LEU A 578 -13.02 -5.09 -6.68
CA LEU A 578 -13.11 -5.66 -5.34
C LEU A 578 -14.34 -6.57 -5.16
N LEU A 579 -15.49 -6.23 -5.76
CA LEU A 579 -16.67 -7.11 -5.76
C LEU A 579 -16.48 -8.39 -6.58
N GLN A 580 -15.57 -8.37 -7.57
CA GLN A 580 -15.15 -9.56 -8.32
C GLN A 580 -14.09 -10.38 -7.58
N GLY A 581 -13.45 -9.81 -6.55
CA GLY A 581 -12.38 -10.46 -5.79
C GLY A 581 -10.97 -10.15 -6.30
N ASP A 582 -10.84 -9.21 -7.24
CA ASP A 582 -9.56 -8.75 -7.78
C ASP A 582 -9.03 -7.54 -7.00
N VAL A 583 -7.71 -7.38 -7.02
CA VAL A 583 -7.08 -6.11 -6.66
C VAL A 583 -7.30 -5.11 -7.81
N PRO A 584 -7.80 -3.90 -7.55
CA PRO A 584 -7.97 -2.87 -8.57
C PRO A 584 -6.67 -2.60 -9.33
N TRP A 585 -6.77 -2.56 -10.67
CA TRP A 585 -5.64 -2.31 -11.55
C TRP A 585 -5.96 -1.15 -12.48
N PHE A 586 -4.98 -0.26 -12.65
CA PHE A 586 -5.11 0.91 -13.50
C PHE A 586 -3.84 1.08 -14.31
N ALA A 587 -4.00 1.62 -15.52
CA ALA A 587 -2.86 2.04 -16.32
C ALA A 587 -3.11 3.35 -17.05
N HIS A 588 -2.02 4.03 -17.36
CA HIS A 588 -1.99 5.18 -18.26
C HIS A 588 -1.28 4.83 -19.55
N ASP A 589 -1.70 5.49 -20.62
CA ASP A 589 -0.85 5.59 -21.81
C ASP A 589 0.35 6.52 -21.49
N SER A 590 1.55 6.10 -21.86
CA SER A 590 2.79 6.86 -21.64
C SER A 590 2.81 8.24 -22.33
N LYS A 591 2.01 8.43 -23.37
CA LYS A 591 1.92 9.66 -24.19
C LYS A 591 0.59 10.38 -24.02
N ALA A 592 -0.51 9.65 -24.00
CA ALA A 592 -1.86 10.20 -23.90
C ALA A 592 -2.29 10.41 -22.45
N LYS A 593 -3.23 11.35 -22.25
CA LYS A 593 -3.77 11.65 -20.93
C LYS A 593 -4.99 10.78 -20.61
N VAL A 594 -4.84 9.48 -20.82
CA VAL A 594 -5.92 8.49 -20.67
C VAL A 594 -5.54 7.53 -19.55
N ILE A 595 -6.47 7.33 -18.62
CA ILE A 595 -6.41 6.26 -17.62
C ILE A 595 -7.43 5.18 -17.96
N ASN A 596 -7.07 3.92 -17.78
CA ASN A 596 -7.95 2.77 -17.99
C ASN A 596 -7.92 1.83 -16.77
N ASP A 597 -8.96 1.02 -16.63
CA ASP A 597 -9.14 0.06 -15.53
C ASP A 597 -8.74 -1.39 -15.89
N GLY A 598 -8.07 -1.59 -17.02
CA GLY A 598 -7.65 -2.90 -17.52
C GLY A 598 -8.76 -3.84 -17.99
N ILE A 599 -10.03 -3.49 -17.82
CA ILE A 599 -11.19 -4.27 -18.31
C ILE A 599 -11.97 -3.58 -19.43
N GLY A 600 -11.48 -2.41 -19.88
CA GLY A 600 -11.91 -1.72 -21.10
C GLY A 600 -12.48 -0.33 -20.89
N GLU A 601 -12.76 0.07 -19.65
CA GLU A 601 -13.24 1.43 -19.36
C GLU A 601 -12.07 2.40 -19.35
N CYS A 602 -12.25 3.55 -19.99
CA CYS A 602 -11.21 4.56 -20.14
C CYS A 602 -11.76 5.96 -19.82
N LEU A 603 -10.90 6.80 -19.25
CA LEU A 603 -11.19 8.20 -19.00
C LEU A 603 -10.02 9.07 -19.48
N THR A 604 -10.32 10.06 -20.33
CA THR A 604 -9.38 11.12 -20.67
C THR A 604 -9.45 12.24 -19.62
N GLU A 605 -8.31 12.61 -19.04
CA GLU A 605 -8.18 13.64 -18.00
C GLU A 605 -7.09 14.66 -18.35
N GLY A 606 -7.47 15.90 -18.62
CA GLY A 606 -6.56 16.95 -19.11
C GLY A 606 -5.50 17.38 -18.09
N ALA A 607 -5.75 17.20 -16.80
CA ALA A 607 -4.84 17.59 -15.72
C ALA A 607 -3.61 16.66 -15.56
N LEU A 608 -3.63 15.47 -16.16
CA LEU A 608 -2.51 14.53 -16.06
C LEU A 608 -1.28 15.03 -16.84
N VAL A 609 -0.11 14.93 -16.20
CA VAL A 609 1.21 15.08 -16.86
C VAL A 609 1.73 13.68 -17.14
N SER A 610 1.95 13.36 -18.42
CA SER A 610 2.43 12.03 -18.82
C SER A 610 3.86 11.78 -18.33
N GLY A 611 4.18 10.50 -18.10
CA GLY A 611 5.50 10.10 -17.62
C GLY A 611 6.65 10.55 -18.52
N LEU A 612 6.45 10.53 -19.84
CA LEU A 612 7.45 11.01 -20.79
C LEU A 612 7.79 12.48 -20.63
N VAL A 613 6.79 13.34 -20.42
CA VAL A 613 7.03 14.77 -20.17
C VAL A 613 7.86 14.98 -18.89
N LEU A 614 7.65 14.14 -17.87
CA LEU A 614 8.43 14.20 -16.63
C LEU A 614 9.87 13.74 -16.85
N ILE A 615 10.08 12.69 -17.65
CA ILE A 615 11.41 12.22 -18.04
C ILE A 615 12.16 13.30 -18.82
N ASP A 616 11.55 13.88 -19.85
CA ASP A 616 12.16 14.91 -20.68
C ASP A 616 12.62 16.09 -19.81
N ARG A 617 11.80 16.49 -18.84
CA ARG A 617 12.15 17.53 -17.87
C ARG A 617 13.35 17.11 -17.02
N ARG A 618 13.39 15.88 -16.48
CA ARG A 618 14.50 15.38 -15.66
C ARG A 618 15.81 15.34 -16.43
N PHE A 619 15.81 14.80 -17.65
CA PHE A 619 17.01 14.78 -18.48
C PHE A 619 17.46 16.17 -18.92
N ALA A 620 16.54 17.12 -19.11
CA ALA A 620 16.87 18.49 -19.44
C ALA A 620 17.38 19.32 -18.25
N SER A 621 16.95 18.99 -17.02
CA SER A 621 17.26 19.77 -15.81
C SER A 621 18.33 19.16 -14.91
N ILE A 622 18.78 17.93 -15.18
CA ILE A 622 19.81 17.29 -14.34
C ILE A 622 21.14 18.04 -14.47
N ASP A 623 21.69 18.44 -13.33
CA ASP A 623 22.97 19.11 -13.21
C ASP A 623 23.76 18.60 -11.99
N SER A 624 24.93 19.17 -11.73
CA SER A 624 25.76 18.76 -10.58
C SER A 624 25.10 19.02 -9.22
N LEU A 625 24.24 20.04 -9.11
CA LEU A 625 23.56 20.38 -7.87
C LEU A 625 22.45 19.37 -7.58
N GLU A 626 21.65 19.04 -8.60
CA GLU A 626 20.63 18.01 -8.53
C GLU A 626 21.25 16.64 -8.19
N VAL A 627 22.37 16.28 -8.83
CA VAL A 627 23.07 15.03 -8.53
C VAL A 627 23.58 15.01 -7.09
N SER A 628 24.17 16.09 -6.59
CA SER A 628 24.58 16.18 -5.19
C SER A 628 23.39 15.96 -4.26
N TRP A 629 22.27 16.64 -4.54
CA TRP A 629 21.04 16.53 -3.74
C TRP A 629 20.50 15.10 -3.69
N GLN A 630 20.43 14.40 -4.82
CA GLN A 630 19.95 13.01 -4.87
C GLN A 630 20.88 12.05 -4.11
N LEU A 631 22.19 12.26 -4.16
CA LEU A 631 23.17 11.46 -3.42
C LEU A 631 23.11 11.73 -1.91
N ASP A 632 23.01 13.00 -1.50
CA ASP A 632 22.91 13.40 -0.10
C ASP A 632 21.64 12.83 0.55
N LEU A 633 20.51 12.88 -0.16
CA LEU A 633 19.26 12.28 0.31
C LEU A 633 19.30 10.75 0.33
N ALA A 634 19.93 10.11 -0.65
CA ALA A 634 20.11 8.66 -0.63
C ALA A 634 20.89 8.21 0.61
N GLU A 635 22.01 8.90 0.89
CA GLU A 635 22.83 8.62 2.05
C GLU A 635 22.07 8.87 3.36
N LEU A 636 21.28 9.95 3.41
CA LEU A 636 20.42 10.25 4.55
C LEU A 636 19.35 9.18 4.75
N ALA A 637 18.71 8.70 3.68
CA ALA A 637 17.67 7.68 3.72
C ALA A 637 18.22 6.33 4.22
N VAL A 638 19.37 5.91 3.70
CA VAL A 638 20.06 4.68 4.17
C VAL A 638 20.41 4.76 5.65
N LYS A 639 20.89 5.93 6.12
CA LYS A 639 21.16 6.15 7.55
C LYS A 639 19.89 6.15 8.39
N ALA A 640 18.82 6.79 7.92
CA ALA A 640 17.56 6.90 8.64
C ALA A 640 16.91 5.53 8.86
N ALA A 641 16.93 4.66 7.84
CA ALA A 641 16.35 3.32 7.90
C ALA A 641 16.98 2.41 8.98
N GLN A 642 18.21 2.69 9.42
CA GLN A 642 18.90 1.91 10.48
C GLN A 642 18.54 2.32 11.91
N LEU A 643 17.91 3.48 12.11
CA LEU A 643 17.61 4.02 13.45
C LEU A 643 16.66 3.14 14.28
N GLU A 644 16.00 2.16 13.66
CA GLU A 644 15.06 1.22 14.28
C GLU A 644 15.74 0.12 15.12
N PHE A 645 16.95 -0.33 14.74
CA PHE A 645 17.46 -1.62 15.23
C PHE A 645 18.31 -1.57 16.49
N GLY A 646 18.44 -0.41 17.14
CA GLY A 646 19.26 -0.29 18.35
C GLY A 646 20.72 -0.74 18.14
N LYS A 647 21.17 -0.90 16.89
CA LYS A 647 22.57 -0.67 16.56
C LYS A 647 22.80 0.74 17.07
N GLU A 648 23.48 0.86 18.21
CA GLU A 648 24.11 2.12 18.57
C GLU A 648 24.73 2.58 17.26
N ILE A 649 24.30 3.74 16.74
CA ILE A 649 25.18 4.45 15.82
C ILE A 649 26.44 4.51 16.63
N SER A 650 27.42 3.69 16.26
CA SER A 650 28.76 3.82 16.76
C SER A 650 29.15 5.15 16.17
N TYR A 651 28.75 6.24 16.84
CA TYR A 651 29.51 7.46 16.83
C TYR A 651 30.88 6.91 17.13
N PRO A 652 31.80 6.89 16.13
CA PRO A 652 33.10 6.28 16.32
C PRO A 652 33.53 6.87 17.62
N SER A 653 33.59 6.04 18.68
CA SER A 653 33.71 6.57 20.03
C SER A 653 34.88 7.49 19.87
N ARG A 654 34.66 8.80 19.96
CA ARG A 654 35.78 9.72 19.92
C ARG A 654 36.42 9.33 21.22
N LYS A 655 37.35 8.36 21.16
CA LYS A 655 38.42 8.21 22.11
C LYS A 655 38.84 9.64 22.22
N SER A 656 38.46 10.25 23.33
CA SER A 656 38.72 11.63 23.67
C SER A 656 40.20 11.80 23.42
N THR A 657 40.53 12.22 22.21
CA THR A 657 41.90 12.34 21.74
C THR A 657 42.06 13.83 21.82
N VAL A 658 42.42 14.21 23.04
CA VAL A 658 42.64 15.57 23.54
C VAL A 658 41.33 16.33 23.82
N SER A 659 40.93 16.42 25.10
CA SER A 659 40.16 17.58 25.54
C SER A 659 41.07 18.79 25.34
N ARG A 660 40.86 19.54 24.26
CA ARG A 660 41.41 20.88 24.18
C ARG A 660 40.59 21.71 25.15
N ASP A 661 41.22 22.18 26.22
CA ASP A 661 40.63 23.23 27.05
C ASP A 661 40.61 24.50 26.19
N PHE A 662 39.42 24.88 25.74
CA PHE A 662 39.21 26.15 25.05
C PHE A 662 39.13 27.26 26.09
N SER A 663 39.71 28.42 25.79
CA SER A 663 39.35 29.62 26.56
C SER A 663 37.89 29.98 26.32
N GLU A 664 37.29 30.76 27.21
CA GLU A 664 35.90 31.24 27.05
C GLU A 664 35.72 31.97 25.70
N ASP A 665 36.66 32.84 25.34
CA ASP A 665 36.65 33.58 24.06
C ASP A 665 36.74 32.66 22.84
N GLU A 666 37.56 31.60 22.92
CA GLU A 666 37.68 30.61 21.83
C GLU A 666 36.40 29.79 21.69
N ALA A 667 35.81 29.37 22.81
CA ALA A 667 34.55 28.63 22.81
C ALA A 667 33.41 29.46 22.22
N VAL A 668 33.28 30.74 22.64
CA VAL A 668 32.28 31.67 22.10
C VAL A 668 32.46 31.84 20.60
N LYS A 669 33.70 32.06 20.12
CA LYS A 669 33.96 32.20 18.69
C LYS A 669 33.54 30.96 17.89
N ILE A 670 33.86 29.77 18.38
CA ILE A 670 33.47 28.50 17.73
C ILE A 670 31.95 28.39 17.66
N LEU A 671 31.23 28.71 18.74
CA LEU A 671 29.77 28.65 18.77
C LEU A 671 29.13 29.67 17.82
N VAL A 672 29.70 30.87 17.72
CA VAL A 672 29.25 31.90 16.77
C VAL A 672 29.46 31.43 15.33
N ASP A 673 30.67 30.99 14.98
CA ASP A 673 31.00 30.49 13.65
C ASP A 673 30.09 29.31 13.25
N GLU A 674 29.84 28.40 14.20
CA GLU A 674 28.96 27.25 14.01
C GLU A 674 27.50 27.68 13.87
N SER A 675 27.03 28.68 14.62
CA SER A 675 25.67 29.22 14.46
C SER A 675 25.46 29.82 13.07
N HIS A 676 26.46 30.52 12.52
CA HIS A 676 26.43 31.02 11.14
C HIS A 676 26.43 29.88 10.11
N ARG A 677 27.12 28.78 10.40
CA ARG A 677 27.14 27.59 9.54
C ARG A 677 25.78 26.89 9.54
N ILE A 678 25.17 26.71 10.72
CA ILE A 678 23.84 26.11 10.88
C ILE A 678 22.77 26.96 10.19
N PHE A 679 22.79 28.28 10.38
CA PHE A 679 21.88 29.18 9.68
C PHE A 679 21.97 29.04 8.16
N ARG A 680 23.19 29.06 7.61
CA ARG A 680 23.42 28.87 6.17
C ARG A 680 22.90 27.52 5.67
N LEU A 681 23.09 26.45 6.43
CA LEU A 681 22.59 25.13 6.09
C LEU A 681 21.05 25.08 6.08
N ILE A 682 20.41 25.63 7.11
CA ILE A 682 18.94 25.71 7.20
C ILE A 682 18.38 26.53 6.04
N ALA A 683 18.97 27.69 5.75
CA ALA A 683 18.52 28.56 4.67
C ALA A 683 18.71 27.93 3.29
N GLN A 684 19.85 27.25 3.06
CA GLN A 684 20.16 26.59 1.78
C GLN A 684 19.19 25.44 1.44
N HIS A 685 18.75 24.69 2.45
CA HIS A 685 17.83 23.55 2.25
C HIS A 685 16.35 23.90 2.48
N ALA A 686 16.02 25.18 2.62
CA ALA A 686 14.64 25.62 2.76
C ALA A 686 13.95 25.66 1.40
N GLU A 687 12.88 24.89 1.25
CA GLU A 687 11.90 25.11 0.21
C GLU A 687 11.05 26.31 0.62
N THR A 688 11.06 27.37 -0.18
CA THR A 688 10.40 28.63 0.18
C THR A 688 9.36 29.04 -0.85
N SER A 689 8.34 29.75 -0.37
CA SER A 689 7.38 30.49 -1.19
C SER A 689 7.36 31.96 -0.76
N GLU A 690 6.38 32.72 -1.26
CA GLU A 690 6.17 34.10 -0.80
C GLU A 690 5.92 34.15 0.72
N ARG A 691 5.13 33.23 1.27
CA ARG A 691 4.64 33.28 2.66
C ARG A 691 5.03 32.10 3.55
N SER A 692 5.59 31.03 2.98
CA SER A 692 5.92 29.84 3.76
C SER A 692 7.31 29.29 3.47
N ALA A 693 7.80 28.46 4.39
CA ALA A 693 9.03 27.69 4.24
C ALA A 693 8.81 26.26 4.77
N SER A 694 9.47 25.29 4.15
CA SER A 694 9.42 23.88 4.54
C SER A 694 10.77 23.22 4.29
N TRP A 695 10.99 22.07 4.92
CA TRP A 695 12.25 21.34 4.85
C TRP A 695 12.00 19.85 4.70
N ILE A 696 12.93 19.18 4.03
CA ILE A 696 13.02 17.72 3.95
C ILE A 696 14.16 17.29 4.88
N GLY A 697 13.91 16.27 5.71
CA GLY A 697 14.88 15.77 6.66
C GLY A 697 14.49 14.39 7.21
N ILE A 698 15.11 13.98 8.31
CA ILE A 698 14.73 12.74 8.99
C ILE A 698 13.48 13.00 9.83
N THR A 699 12.42 12.26 9.53
CA THR A 699 11.19 12.21 10.31
C THR A 699 11.16 10.93 11.13
N SER A 700 10.60 11.01 12.33
CA SER A 700 10.29 9.86 13.20
C SER A 700 8.82 9.95 13.53
N GLN A 701 8.09 8.84 13.42
CA GLN A 701 6.71 8.80 13.91
C GLN A 701 6.74 8.71 15.44
N SER A 702 6.00 9.60 16.11
CA SER A 702 5.97 9.71 17.58
C SER A 702 5.71 8.36 18.24
N GLY A 703 6.61 7.93 19.14
CA GLY A 703 6.47 6.67 19.90
C GLY A 703 7.10 5.43 19.25
N HIS A 704 7.54 5.52 17.99
CA HIS A 704 8.20 4.41 17.28
C HIS A 704 9.72 4.62 17.20
N ARG A 705 10.49 3.51 17.23
CA ARG A 705 11.94 3.55 16.99
C ARG A 705 12.17 3.39 15.50
N GLY A 706 12.46 4.47 14.77
CA GLY A 706 12.77 4.38 13.34
C GLY A 706 12.69 5.72 12.64
N GLY A 707 13.59 5.97 11.69
CA GLY A 707 13.63 7.19 10.90
C GLY A 707 13.33 6.94 9.43
N SER A 708 12.67 7.89 8.79
CA SER A 708 12.52 7.95 7.35
C SER A 708 12.90 9.34 6.84
N VAL A 709 13.35 9.46 5.60
CA VAL A 709 13.43 10.78 4.97
C VAL A 709 12.02 11.23 4.60
N GLY A 710 11.64 12.42 5.03
CA GLY A 710 10.33 12.99 4.78
C GLY A 710 10.29 14.49 4.99
N GLN A 711 9.14 15.08 4.67
CA GLN A 711 8.88 16.47 4.99
C GLN A 711 8.80 16.66 6.51
N LEU A 712 9.52 17.66 7.04
CA LEU A 712 9.46 17.98 8.46
C LEU A 712 8.10 18.58 8.82
N GLY A 713 7.46 17.98 9.83
CA GLY A 713 6.17 18.43 10.36
C GLY A 713 6.27 19.73 11.15
N HIS A 714 5.21 20.09 11.87
CA HIS A 714 5.10 21.40 12.52
C HIS A 714 5.58 21.44 13.98
N SER A 715 5.94 20.29 14.56
CA SER A 715 6.27 20.18 15.98
C SER A 715 7.52 20.97 16.38
N LEU A 716 7.66 21.21 17.69
CA LEU A 716 8.88 21.75 18.27
C LEU A 716 10.00 20.70 18.31
N TYR A 717 9.65 19.43 18.60
CA TYR A 717 10.62 18.36 18.83
C TYR A 717 11.42 17.97 17.58
N GLY A 718 10.76 17.82 16.43
CA GLY A 718 11.39 17.31 15.20
C GLY A 718 10.88 18.02 13.94
N GLY A 719 10.42 19.27 14.08
CA GLY A 719 9.71 19.98 13.02
C GLY A 719 10.09 21.44 12.88
N GLN A 720 9.28 22.14 12.09
CA GLN A 720 9.42 23.55 11.73
C GLN A 720 9.37 24.49 12.94
N GLY A 721 8.69 24.09 14.03
CA GLY A 721 8.65 24.88 15.27
C GLY A 721 10.04 25.08 15.87
N GLY A 722 10.84 24.01 15.96
CA GLY A 722 12.22 24.09 16.47
C GLY A 722 13.16 24.89 15.56
N ILE A 723 13.03 24.70 14.25
CA ILE A 723 13.78 25.48 13.25
C ILE A 723 13.44 26.97 13.37
N SER A 724 12.17 27.31 13.49
CA SER A 724 11.70 28.69 13.63
C SER A 724 12.18 29.32 14.93
N CYS A 725 12.18 28.59 16.06
CA CYS A 725 12.76 29.07 17.32
C CYS A 725 14.26 29.39 17.19
N PHE A 726 15.05 28.52 16.54
CA PHE A 726 16.47 28.79 16.28
C PHE A 726 16.64 30.05 15.42
N LEU A 727 15.88 30.18 14.33
CA LEU A 727 15.95 31.32 13.42
C LEU A 727 15.56 32.63 14.12
N ALA A 728 14.56 32.60 15.00
CA ALA A 728 14.15 33.76 15.79
C ALA A 728 15.25 34.21 16.76
N CYS A 729 15.90 33.28 17.46
CA CYS A 729 17.05 33.59 18.31
C CYS A 729 18.21 34.15 17.50
N TYR A 730 18.54 33.54 16.36
CA TYR A 730 19.61 33.99 15.48
C TYR A 730 19.34 35.40 14.94
N ALA A 731 18.09 35.67 14.53
CA ALA A 731 17.67 36.99 14.07
C ALA A 731 17.80 38.06 15.16
N ALA A 732 17.38 37.75 16.39
CA ALA A 732 17.49 38.68 17.52
C ALA A 732 18.95 38.93 17.95
N GLN A 733 19.79 37.89 17.90
CA GLN A 733 21.20 37.98 18.34
C GLN A 733 22.08 38.75 17.36
N TYR A 734 21.85 38.57 16.04
CA TYR A 734 22.72 39.11 14.98
C TYR A 734 22.06 40.18 14.12
N ASP A 735 20.85 40.61 14.47
CA ASP A 735 20.01 41.54 13.69
C ASP A 735 19.90 41.15 12.21
N CYS A 736 19.52 39.91 11.96
CA CYS A 736 19.46 39.33 10.62
C CYS A 736 18.03 39.27 10.08
N ASP A 737 17.70 40.17 9.14
CA ASP A 737 16.39 40.24 8.49
C ASP A 737 16.01 38.95 7.77
N ASP A 738 16.96 38.31 7.08
CA ASP A 738 16.71 37.05 6.37
C ASP A 738 16.30 35.92 7.33
N ALA A 739 16.98 35.82 8.47
CA ALA A 739 16.61 34.86 9.52
C ALA A 739 15.24 35.18 10.13
N ARG A 740 14.93 36.48 10.32
CA ARG A 740 13.63 36.93 10.82
C ARG A 740 12.51 36.53 9.87
N HIS A 741 12.65 36.83 8.58
CA HIS A 741 11.68 36.46 7.55
C HIS A 741 11.52 34.94 7.44
N LEU A 742 12.62 34.19 7.48
CA LEU A 742 12.58 32.74 7.39
C LEU A 742 11.90 32.11 8.62
N ALA A 743 12.08 32.67 9.82
CA ALA A 743 11.39 32.24 11.03
C ALA A 743 9.86 32.38 10.88
N TYR A 744 9.38 33.52 10.37
CA TYR A 744 7.95 33.73 10.11
C TYR A 744 7.41 32.79 9.04
N LYS A 745 8.14 32.60 7.94
CA LYS A 745 7.77 31.67 6.88
C LYS A 745 7.70 30.23 7.38
N ALA A 746 8.58 29.83 8.28
CA ALA A 746 8.61 28.47 8.85
C ALA A 746 7.38 28.17 9.72
N ILE A 747 6.83 29.16 10.42
CA ILE A 747 5.68 28.95 11.32
C ILE A 747 4.32 29.25 10.64
N ALA A 748 4.31 29.96 9.50
CA ALA A 748 3.09 30.28 8.77
C ALA A 748 2.20 29.07 8.40
N PRO A 749 2.74 27.92 7.93
CA PRO A 749 1.93 26.75 7.62
C PRO A 749 1.06 26.30 8.78
N VAL A 750 1.65 26.11 9.97
CA VAL A 750 0.90 25.59 11.12
C VAL A 750 -0.13 26.59 11.62
N ARG A 751 0.16 27.89 11.55
CA ARG A 751 -0.79 28.95 11.91
C ARG A 751 -2.10 28.87 11.11
N SER A 752 -2.00 28.56 9.81
CA SER A 752 -3.19 28.34 8.96
C SER A 752 -4.06 27.15 9.39
N LEU A 753 -3.47 26.18 10.12
CA LEU A 753 -4.13 24.98 10.61
C LEU A 753 -4.69 25.11 12.04
N LEU A 754 -4.38 26.20 12.76
CA LEU A 754 -4.85 26.44 14.13
C LEU A 754 -6.30 26.96 14.22
N SER A 755 -7.00 27.09 13.09
CA SER A 755 -8.43 27.44 13.09
C SER A 755 -9.26 26.38 13.83
N ALA A 756 -10.38 26.81 14.44
CA ALA A 756 -11.24 25.92 15.23
C ALA A 756 -11.78 24.72 14.43
N SER A 757 -11.96 24.86 13.11
CA SER A 757 -12.39 23.76 12.23
C SER A 757 -11.29 22.72 11.98
N ASN A 758 -10.02 23.12 12.03
CA ASN A 758 -8.87 22.28 11.67
C ASN A 758 -8.11 21.74 12.89
N LEU A 759 -8.28 22.34 14.07
CA LEU A 759 -7.56 21.97 15.29
C LEU A 759 -7.72 20.50 15.66
N ASN A 760 -8.91 19.92 15.52
CA ASN A 760 -9.13 18.50 15.80
C ASN A 760 -8.35 17.60 14.83
N HIS A 761 -8.26 17.97 13.55
CA HIS A 761 -7.47 17.24 12.56
C HIS A 761 -5.97 17.33 12.89
N LEU A 762 -5.49 18.51 13.29
CA LEU A 762 -4.11 18.71 13.71
C LEU A 762 -3.77 17.87 14.96
N VAL A 763 -4.64 17.90 15.97
CA VAL A 763 -4.51 17.08 17.19
C VAL A 763 -4.50 15.59 16.87
N ASN A 764 -5.38 15.12 15.97
CA ASN A 764 -5.41 13.72 15.58
C ASN A 764 -4.12 13.30 14.84
N GLY A 765 -3.47 14.23 14.12
CA GLY A 765 -2.25 13.96 13.38
C GLY A 765 -0.97 13.96 14.21
N MET A 766 -0.81 14.91 15.14
CA MET A 766 0.44 15.07 15.91
C MET A 766 0.29 14.93 17.44
N GLY A 767 -0.94 14.78 17.95
CA GLY A 767 -1.24 14.75 19.37
C GLY A 767 -1.41 16.15 19.97
N ALA A 768 -2.16 16.24 21.08
CA ALA A 768 -2.45 17.52 21.74
C ALA A 768 -1.30 18.03 22.63
N GLY A 769 -0.51 17.13 23.23
CA GLY A 769 0.42 17.47 24.31
C GLY A 769 1.91 17.38 23.94
N GLY A 770 2.75 17.89 24.83
CA GLY A 770 4.21 17.75 24.76
C GLY A 770 4.90 18.56 23.66
N LEU A 771 6.21 18.34 23.50
CA LEU A 771 7.05 18.97 22.47
C LEU A 771 6.72 18.51 21.04
N ALA A 772 6.20 17.29 20.88
CA ALA A 772 5.85 16.69 19.60
C ALA A 772 4.42 17.07 19.13
N GLY A 773 3.53 17.46 20.05
CA GLY A 773 2.14 17.81 19.76
C GLY A 773 1.86 19.31 19.64
N VAL A 774 0.57 19.68 19.59
CA VAL A 774 0.14 21.07 19.40
C VAL A 774 0.58 21.99 20.56
N ALA A 775 0.74 21.47 21.78
CA ALA A 775 1.33 22.24 22.88
C ALA A 775 2.76 22.74 22.58
N GLY A 776 3.57 21.98 21.86
CA GLY A 776 4.89 22.41 21.39
C GLY A 776 4.81 23.52 20.34
N VAL A 777 3.81 23.48 19.46
CA VAL A 777 3.52 24.57 18.51
C VAL A 777 3.16 25.84 19.25
N MET A 778 2.28 25.74 20.24
CA MET A 778 1.90 26.85 21.13
C MET A 778 3.12 27.45 21.84
N TYR A 779 4.03 26.62 22.38
CA TYR A 779 5.30 27.10 22.92
C TYR A 779 6.11 27.86 21.87
N SER A 780 6.23 27.30 20.66
CA SER A 780 7.01 27.89 19.57
C SER A 780 6.51 29.28 19.21
N LEU A 781 5.19 29.46 19.05
CA LEU A 781 4.57 30.76 18.77
C LEU A 781 4.91 31.80 19.84
N GLY A 782 4.71 31.47 21.11
CA GLY A 782 5.05 32.39 22.21
C GLY A 782 6.55 32.69 22.30
N PHE A 783 7.39 31.69 22.06
CA PHE A 783 8.85 31.84 22.07
C PHE A 783 9.32 32.77 20.94
N ILE A 784 8.86 32.55 19.72
CA ILE A 784 9.18 33.37 18.55
C ILE A 784 8.69 34.81 18.75
N GLY A 785 7.42 34.98 19.18
CA GLY A 785 6.85 36.30 19.47
C GLY A 785 7.67 37.08 20.50
N GLY A 786 8.13 36.41 21.57
CA GLY A 786 8.97 37.04 22.59
C GLY A 786 10.36 37.46 22.08
N PHE A 787 11.00 36.68 21.21
CA PHE A 787 12.32 37.02 20.65
C PHE A 787 12.26 38.07 19.54
N LEU A 788 11.19 38.07 18.74
CA LEU A 788 11.03 39.00 17.62
C LEU A 788 10.22 40.26 17.97
N GLY A 789 9.64 40.32 19.17
CA GLY A 789 8.79 41.44 19.60
C GLY A 789 7.43 41.48 18.91
N ASP A 790 6.84 40.32 18.62
CA ASP A 790 5.56 40.18 17.92
C ASP A 790 4.47 39.65 18.86
N ASP A 791 3.70 40.58 19.40
CA ASP A 791 2.62 40.29 20.36
C ASP A 791 1.48 39.47 19.73
N HIS A 792 1.26 39.55 18.41
CA HIS A 792 0.21 38.78 17.75
C HIS A 792 0.46 37.28 17.80
N LEU A 793 1.71 36.84 17.73
CA LEU A 793 2.05 35.42 17.90
C LEU A 793 1.78 34.93 19.33
N ILE A 794 1.97 35.80 20.32
CA ILE A 794 1.68 35.49 21.72
C ILE A 794 0.16 35.37 21.93
N GLU A 795 -0.62 36.30 21.36
CA GLU A 795 -2.09 36.25 21.38
C GLU A 795 -2.64 34.98 20.71
N GLU A 796 -2.08 34.60 19.56
CA GLU A 796 -2.47 33.38 18.84
C GLU A 796 -2.14 32.11 19.64
N ALA A 797 -1.00 32.09 20.34
CA ALA A 797 -0.64 31.01 21.24
C ALA A 797 -1.62 30.88 22.41
N LEU A 798 -2.06 32.00 23.00
CA LEU A 798 -3.07 32.03 24.07
C LEU A 798 -4.44 31.56 23.56
N ALA A 799 -4.86 31.97 22.36
CA ALA A 799 -6.09 31.50 21.74
C ALA A 799 -6.06 29.98 21.50
N THR A 800 -4.90 29.47 21.05
CA THR A 800 -4.67 28.03 20.85
C THR A 800 -4.74 27.27 22.16
N ALA A 801 -4.14 27.78 23.24
CA ALA A 801 -4.22 27.19 24.58
C ALA A 801 -5.67 27.04 25.05
N LYS A 802 -6.48 28.09 24.84
CA LYS A 802 -7.90 28.09 25.18
C LYS A 802 -8.68 27.04 24.39
N ALA A 803 -8.45 26.94 23.08
CA ALA A 803 -9.12 25.96 22.22
C ALA A 803 -8.71 24.51 22.55
N LEU A 804 -7.44 24.27 22.88
CA LEU A 804 -6.91 22.96 23.27
C LEU A 804 -7.34 22.51 24.67
N SER A 805 -7.73 23.44 25.55
CA SER A 805 -8.01 23.15 26.97
C SER A 805 -8.97 21.97 27.16
N ARG A 806 -10.06 21.91 26.40
CA ARG A 806 -11.04 20.83 26.46
C ARG A 806 -10.43 19.49 26.04
N ILE A 807 -9.71 19.48 24.92
CA ILE A 807 -9.07 18.28 24.36
C ILE A 807 -8.04 17.72 25.34
N LEU A 808 -7.16 18.58 25.88
CA LEU A 808 -6.13 18.21 26.85
C LEU A 808 -6.71 17.59 28.12
N LEU A 809 -7.86 18.12 28.57
CA LEU A 809 -8.55 17.65 29.78
C LEU A 809 -9.42 16.42 29.56
N GLU A 810 -9.88 16.13 28.34
CA GLU A 810 -10.76 14.97 28.07
C GLU A 810 -10.00 13.77 27.48
N THR A 811 -8.98 13.99 26.64
CA THR A 811 -8.45 12.94 25.74
C THR A 811 -7.01 12.50 26.00
N THR A 812 -6.20 13.30 26.69
CA THR A 812 -4.76 13.00 26.86
C THR A 812 -4.52 12.04 28.03
N THR A 813 -3.79 10.96 27.76
CA THR A 813 -3.41 9.90 28.72
C THR A 813 -1.91 9.73 28.91
N SER A 814 -1.07 10.39 28.08
CA SER A 814 0.39 10.41 28.28
C SER A 814 0.82 11.56 29.20
N PHE A 815 1.75 11.27 30.10
CA PHE A 815 2.31 12.21 31.07
C PHE A 815 3.79 12.55 30.82
N ASP A 816 4.40 12.08 29.73
CA ASP A 816 5.80 12.36 29.44
C ASP A 816 6.03 13.81 28.91
N LEU A 817 7.29 14.18 28.72
CA LEU A 817 7.70 15.51 28.24
C LEU A 817 7.48 15.70 26.72
N ILE A 818 7.71 14.64 25.94
CA ILE A 818 7.77 14.69 24.48
C ILE A 818 6.37 14.67 23.86
N SER A 819 5.50 13.77 24.29
CA SER A 819 4.13 13.60 23.77
C SER A 819 3.03 13.95 24.78
N GLY A 820 3.40 14.07 26.06
CA GLY A 820 2.45 14.09 27.18
C GLY A 820 2.23 15.45 27.83
N GLN A 821 1.42 15.41 28.90
CA GLN A 821 0.97 16.60 29.62
C GLN A 821 2.09 17.36 30.34
N SER A 822 3.21 16.72 30.68
CA SER A 822 4.34 17.41 31.35
C SER A 822 4.96 18.48 30.45
N GLY A 823 5.14 18.17 29.16
CA GLY A 823 5.59 19.18 28.19
C GLY A 823 4.54 20.26 27.93
N THR A 824 3.25 19.93 28.02
CA THR A 824 2.17 20.92 27.93
C THR A 824 2.22 21.94 29.07
N ILE A 825 2.51 21.49 30.29
CA ILE A 825 2.68 22.39 31.44
C ILE A 825 3.80 23.38 31.18
N LEU A 826 4.97 22.92 30.70
CA LEU A 826 6.08 23.81 30.36
C LEU A 826 5.71 24.83 29.28
N ALA A 827 4.93 24.40 28.28
CA ALA A 827 4.44 25.28 27.22
C ALA A 827 3.54 26.40 27.79
N LEU A 828 2.59 26.04 28.66
CA LEU A 828 1.71 26.99 29.33
C LEU A 828 2.47 27.91 30.30
N SER A 829 3.46 27.39 31.02
CA SER A 829 4.30 28.18 31.93
C SER A 829 5.07 29.25 31.17
N LYS A 830 5.58 28.93 29.97
CA LYS A 830 6.22 29.92 29.10
C LYS A 830 5.24 31.01 28.69
N LEU A 831 4.03 30.66 28.25
CA LEU A 831 3.01 31.66 27.89
C LEU A 831 2.61 32.54 29.08
N TYR A 832 2.47 31.95 30.27
CA TYR A 832 2.20 32.70 31.50
C TYR A 832 3.32 33.70 31.80
N SER A 833 4.59 33.30 31.62
CA SER A 833 5.73 34.19 31.85
C SER A 833 5.75 35.42 30.93
N LEU A 834 5.25 35.26 29.69
CA LEU A 834 5.23 36.31 28.67
C LEU A 834 4.02 37.25 28.80
N SER A 835 2.85 36.71 29.14
CA SER A 835 1.58 37.46 29.08
C SER A 835 0.92 37.72 30.44
N ARG A 836 1.38 37.04 31.50
CA ARG A 836 0.72 36.99 32.83
C ARG A 836 -0.76 36.59 32.76
N ASN A 837 -1.17 35.87 31.73
CA ASN A 837 -2.55 35.45 31.50
C ASN A 837 -3.01 34.38 32.52
N CYS A 838 -4.02 34.70 33.33
CA CYS A 838 -4.53 33.81 34.37
C CYS A 838 -5.17 32.50 33.84
N GLU A 839 -5.74 32.49 32.61
CA GLU A 839 -6.34 31.28 32.03
C GLU A 839 -5.29 30.18 31.77
N SER A 840 -4.04 30.57 31.45
CA SER A 840 -2.93 29.62 31.31
C SER A 840 -2.56 28.98 32.65
N LEU A 841 -2.56 29.77 33.74
CA LEU A 841 -2.29 29.28 35.08
C LEU A 841 -3.38 28.32 35.57
N GLU A 842 -4.65 28.67 35.37
CA GLU A 842 -5.76 27.77 35.68
C GLU A 842 -5.69 26.44 34.92
N LEU A 843 -5.26 26.47 33.65
CA LEU A 843 -5.11 25.26 32.86
C LEU A 843 -3.94 24.39 33.34
N ILE A 844 -2.82 25.01 33.78
CA ILE A 844 -1.71 24.30 34.44
C ILE A 844 -2.22 23.59 35.68
N GLU A 845 -2.97 24.27 36.55
CA GLU A 845 -3.53 23.67 37.77
C GLU A 845 -4.49 22.51 37.44
N LYS A 846 -5.38 22.68 36.47
CA LYS A 846 -6.33 21.63 36.04
C LYS A 846 -5.59 20.41 35.46
N ILE A 847 -4.58 20.62 34.62
CA ILE A 847 -3.77 19.53 34.04
C ILE A 847 -2.94 18.85 35.14
N GLY A 848 -2.28 19.61 36.01
CA GLY A 848 -1.50 19.10 37.14
C GLY A 848 -2.34 18.27 38.11
N ASN A 849 -3.57 18.71 38.41
CA ASN A 849 -4.52 17.98 39.25
C ASN A 849 -5.07 16.72 38.58
N LYS A 850 -5.25 16.71 37.27
CA LYS A 850 -5.65 15.52 36.50
C LYS A 850 -4.51 14.51 36.42
N GLY A 851 -3.29 15.01 36.23
CA GLY A 851 -2.09 14.23 36.10
C GLY A 851 -1.37 13.97 37.41
N ILE A 852 -2.04 13.89 38.56
CA ILE A 852 -1.39 13.57 39.86
C ILE A 852 -0.59 12.26 39.72
N TRP A 853 0.68 12.48 39.40
CA TRP A 853 1.85 11.73 39.76
C TRP A 853 1.70 11.29 41.21
N SER A 854 2.05 10.03 41.49
CA SER A 854 2.11 9.45 42.84
C SER A 854 2.50 10.49 43.90
N ARG A 855 1.76 10.56 45.01
CA ARG A 855 1.86 11.53 46.13
C ARG A 855 3.26 11.88 46.69
N ASN A 856 4.35 11.31 46.17
CA ASN A 856 5.72 11.49 46.64
C ASN A 856 6.47 12.70 46.03
N PHE A 857 6.03 13.29 44.91
CA PHE A 857 6.79 14.36 44.25
C PHE A 857 6.56 15.75 44.87
N LEU A 858 5.33 16.09 45.25
CA LEU A 858 5.01 17.37 45.92
C LEU A 858 5.58 17.45 47.34
N ALA A 859 5.74 16.33 48.04
CA ALA A 859 6.42 16.28 49.33
C ALA A 859 7.90 16.69 49.22
N SER A 860 8.55 16.44 48.06
CA SER A 860 9.96 16.82 47.84
C SER A 860 10.15 18.31 47.52
N ILE A 861 9.10 19.00 47.05
CA ILE A 861 9.12 20.43 46.73
C ILE A 861 8.83 21.28 47.99
N GLU A 862 8.08 20.76 48.97
CA GLU A 862 7.93 21.42 50.28
C GLU A 862 9.13 21.21 51.22
N GLU A 863 9.90 20.11 51.07
CA GLU A 863 11.08 19.86 51.92
C GLU A 863 12.39 20.48 51.39
N ASN A 864 12.52 20.75 50.08
CA ASN A 864 13.73 21.35 49.52
C ASN A 864 13.38 22.61 48.73
N GLY A 865 13.62 23.76 49.37
CA GLY A 865 13.47 25.08 48.77
C GLY A 865 14.23 25.22 47.45
N ILE A 866 13.70 26.12 46.62
CA ILE A 866 14.15 26.47 45.28
C ILE A 866 15.68 26.72 45.23
N GLU A 867 16.43 25.80 44.63
CA GLU A 867 17.68 26.07 43.92
C GLU A 867 17.77 25.13 42.70
N GLY A 868 17.86 25.72 41.50
CA GLY A 868 17.99 25.03 40.21
C GLY A 868 17.12 25.64 39.13
#